data_AF-A0A4R3FB45-F1
#
_entry.id   AF-A0A4R3FB45-F1
#
_cell.length_a   1.000
_cell.length_b   1.000
_cell.length_c   1.000
_cell.angle_alpha   90.00
_cell.angle_beta   90.00
_cell.angle_gamma   90.00
#
_symmetry.space_group_name_H-M   'P 1'
#
loop_
_entity.id
_entity.type
_entity.pdbx_description
1 polymer ?
#
loop_
_entity_poly.entity_id
_entity_poly.type
_entity_poly.pdbx_seq_one_letter_code
_entity_poly.pdbx_strand_id
1 'polypeptide(L)'
;MTKKRVLLLSHLDTELGDPFFRAGAYKSYLIPIARALTATTEFETRFIMNRHIFATLSSEALAPELCILCDSSSKDHIAFGRMMTASYRGMQKDDQEPAIAYVRRLLDGWEPDLIVCWEAPADIFRAAFPSSVVLDVMPSIFARPPYPKAISIDPVGLYQNSWLSVPTQALSAVSEKAIAMVEELRNFYLAHFNGLGCERHFRNLLALPEETPISLIPLQISKYFGFRENCEFEDQYDFLETVARAATGETVIATQYVGGLVSEKVITDANLKYLQENVGDIRYSASFEAVDSISQYIVPWVDKVYSVSSTLGLQAKLLGKTLISPSTSHLQYLADATQLSVEANNVNQDKLLAAYLSRGVVIFDRIAKEDGYFAGIVHNILERRNSGCQGADLLPDEAVVKNSYSAFISHSNLGQSVINLRKLFPSASLDFAETEIPADIAQAMKPDAVQVVSFDIFDTLVRRTVYKPEDVFELMQRQLPGTNLLPTHAVVRFAEMRQAAERLVRSKRDAALKEPENALAEEITIKEVYEEFAYCVRAGNIDVDALVRLEQEIELSVLRPRRIGRAIYDFALANKKRIVLTSDFIHPLAFIERVLEQCGYEGHERVFVSSAVGSKKHSGALFDYVRAEIAVNPDNILHIGDNPIGDVQRAREKKFRSVLIPSGRALLKEALLTLGTSEAVLDKSFYLRTIAGLFANTFLFSSGPRLKDPETRGIPPKFQMISTLEEMGFAVVGPMTLAFANWIIDRALRDHCGQIVFFARDCHLPYEMAKKMVACRGLEEQIKLVYAPTSRKSVTGFDIFSPEDVFNIRCDDFTASGSLQKLLAERFLISADLADRDLLDKWSIDSLSIPRKGTQLAAIYGLAYDIAHRHWGILEPIYQNRRATFASYLRERTTVDFSVKSAAVDFGYQGSIHKKIAPLFNEPLLPLFFMTYSNGFGEASIDGAQAFFADNRNPETRSNVCITHNLLLETLMNEGNGSALGIVAISDGRHELVTDGAVTPDHARAIRSIHAGAMLLCEEWLRECGALHKYASVERDAAAFFFSILATKPSLLEISLLSNLVFDNAFAGFQNTKIIDREAFWPEAYKIWNARNSNEAAEEQSSNEISPIATRYDELLRQAHKAWDESRYADAANYFTQAANESPDTGTHLREAAEACILNGDRNGALARLMRAQAIAPKNKAIKRRIRELNRPGWISAIIQPRPFPVAKRG
;
A
#
# COMPACT_ATOMS: atom_id res chain seq x y z
N MET A 1 21.07 -6.77 -55.03
CA MET A 1 19.97 -5.80 -54.80
C MET A 1 20.59 -4.48 -54.41
N THR A 2 20.12 -3.37 -54.96
CA THR A 2 20.49 -2.03 -54.49
C THR A 2 19.98 -1.87 -53.06
N LYS A 3 20.86 -1.54 -52.11
CA LYS A 3 20.48 -1.35 -50.70
C LYS A 3 19.57 -0.13 -50.58
N LYS A 4 18.58 -0.20 -49.68
CA LYS A 4 17.74 0.95 -49.31
C LYS A 4 18.54 1.90 -48.43
N ARG A 5 18.57 3.18 -48.81
CA ARG A 5 19.37 4.24 -48.18
C ARG A 5 18.57 4.91 -47.06
N VAL A 6 19.08 4.86 -45.83
CA VAL A 6 18.40 5.42 -44.65
C VAL A 6 19.26 6.49 -43.99
N LEU A 7 18.72 7.69 -43.87
CA LEU A 7 19.36 8.83 -43.22
C LEU A 7 18.81 9.01 -41.80
N LEU A 8 19.67 9.07 -40.79
CA LEU A 8 19.28 9.25 -39.39
C LEU A 8 19.84 10.57 -38.85
N LEU A 9 18.99 11.38 -38.24
CA LEU A 9 19.41 12.67 -37.67
C LEU A 9 18.52 13.11 -36.51
N SER A 10 18.98 14.13 -35.79
CA SER A 10 18.21 14.92 -34.83
C SER A 10 18.51 16.41 -35.08
N HIS A 11 18.12 17.29 -34.16
CA HIS A 11 18.33 18.72 -34.30
C HIS A 11 19.83 19.03 -34.43
N LEU A 12 20.19 19.92 -35.36
CA LEU A 12 21.58 20.27 -35.62
C LEU A 12 22.01 21.56 -34.89
N ASP A 13 21.09 22.40 -34.42
CA ASP A 13 21.42 23.58 -33.60
C ASP A 13 21.70 23.24 -32.13
N THR A 14 22.22 24.21 -31.38
CA THR A 14 22.35 24.16 -29.92
C THR A 14 21.00 24.39 -29.27
N GLU A 15 20.46 23.37 -28.61
CA GLU A 15 19.19 23.45 -27.87
C GLU A 15 19.45 23.66 -26.38
N LEU A 16 18.58 24.43 -25.72
CA LEU A 16 18.63 24.69 -24.27
C LEU A 16 19.98 25.25 -23.75
N GLY A 17 20.80 25.80 -24.64
CA GLY A 17 22.14 26.32 -24.31
C GLY A 17 23.21 25.23 -24.15
N ASP A 18 22.91 23.97 -24.47
CA ASP A 18 23.84 22.84 -24.39
C ASP A 18 24.09 22.22 -25.78
N PRO A 19 25.31 22.33 -26.34
CA PRO A 19 25.64 21.75 -27.63
C PRO A 19 25.62 20.21 -27.62
N PHE A 20 25.64 19.56 -26.46
CA PHE A 20 25.62 18.10 -26.29
C PHE A 20 24.23 17.52 -25.99
N PHE A 21 23.20 18.37 -25.85
CA PHE A 21 21.86 17.96 -25.44
C PHE A 21 21.32 16.74 -26.23
N ARG A 22 21.53 16.72 -27.55
CA ARG A 22 21.05 15.63 -28.44
C ARG A 22 21.93 14.38 -28.48
N ALA A 23 23.08 14.34 -27.81
CA ALA A 23 23.94 13.14 -27.78
C ALA A 23 23.18 11.90 -27.25
N GLY A 24 22.29 12.09 -26.27
CA GLY A 24 21.43 11.04 -25.74
C GLY A 24 20.47 10.46 -26.79
N ALA A 25 19.93 11.28 -27.69
CA ALA A 25 19.03 10.83 -28.75
C ALA A 25 19.73 9.86 -29.72
N TYR A 26 20.94 10.21 -30.15
CA TYR A 26 21.73 9.33 -31.00
C TYR A 26 22.09 8.03 -30.28
N LYS A 27 22.62 8.12 -29.07
CA LYS A 27 23.05 6.96 -28.28
C LYS A 27 21.89 6.01 -27.96
N SER A 28 20.77 6.54 -27.49
CA SER A 28 19.67 5.73 -26.95
C SER A 28 18.63 5.30 -27.98
N TYR A 29 18.61 5.92 -29.17
CA TYR A 29 17.59 5.68 -30.19
C TYR A 29 18.14 5.47 -31.61
N LEU A 30 18.80 6.48 -32.20
CA LEU A 30 19.17 6.42 -33.62
C LEU A 30 20.25 5.36 -33.93
N ILE A 31 21.29 5.23 -33.10
CA ILE A 31 22.32 4.21 -33.29
C ILE A 31 21.73 2.78 -33.18
N PRO A 32 20.92 2.45 -32.15
CA PRO A 32 20.21 1.17 -32.12
C PRO A 32 19.33 0.90 -33.34
N ILE A 33 18.58 1.89 -33.83
CA ILE A 33 17.76 1.76 -35.05
C ILE A 33 18.63 1.43 -36.25
N ALA A 34 19.74 2.15 -36.44
CA ALA A 34 20.65 1.90 -37.54
C ALA A 34 21.26 0.50 -37.48
N ARG A 35 21.67 0.04 -36.29
CA ARG A 35 22.20 -1.32 -36.08
C ARG A 35 21.16 -2.37 -36.47
N ALA A 36 19.92 -2.23 -36.01
CA ALA A 36 18.84 -3.15 -36.33
C ALA A 36 18.55 -3.24 -37.84
N LEU A 37 18.61 -2.11 -38.56
CA LEU A 37 18.44 -2.09 -40.02
C LEU A 37 19.62 -2.70 -40.76
N THR A 38 20.85 -2.35 -40.39
CA THR A 38 22.05 -2.87 -41.08
C THR A 38 22.25 -4.38 -40.88
N ALA A 39 21.70 -4.95 -39.81
CA ALA A 39 21.76 -6.38 -39.54
C ALA A 39 21.06 -7.23 -40.63
N THR A 40 20.08 -6.70 -41.37
CA THR A 40 19.40 -7.45 -42.45
C THR A 40 20.16 -7.45 -43.76
N THR A 41 21.26 -6.70 -43.87
CA THR A 41 22.07 -6.47 -45.10
C THR A 41 21.36 -5.73 -46.25
N GLU A 42 20.06 -5.45 -46.13
CA GLU A 42 19.23 -4.78 -47.14
C GLU A 42 19.32 -3.25 -47.08
N PHE A 43 19.77 -2.71 -45.94
CA PHE A 43 19.83 -1.27 -45.68
C PHE A 43 21.28 -0.77 -45.61
N GLU A 44 21.49 0.44 -46.12
CA GLU A 44 22.67 1.26 -45.86
C GLU A 44 22.23 2.46 -45.02
N THR A 45 22.86 2.67 -43.86
CA THR A 45 22.51 3.76 -42.94
C THR A 45 23.60 4.82 -42.93
N ARG A 46 23.20 6.09 -42.90
CA ARG A 46 24.08 7.24 -42.67
C ARG A 46 23.50 8.15 -41.62
N PHE A 47 24.36 8.90 -40.94
CA PHE A 47 23.96 9.88 -39.94
C PHE A 47 24.31 11.29 -40.38
N ILE A 48 23.48 12.27 -40.04
CA ILE A 48 23.92 13.68 -39.97
C ILE A 48 24.02 14.05 -38.50
N MET A 49 25.16 14.60 -38.09
CA MET A 49 25.34 15.10 -36.73
C MET A 49 26.47 16.13 -36.65
N ASN A 50 26.54 16.83 -35.52
CA ASN A 50 27.63 17.76 -35.26
C ASN A 50 28.92 17.04 -34.89
N ARG A 51 30.06 17.63 -35.26
CA ARG A 51 31.39 17.06 -34.98
C ARG A 51 31.66 16.83 -33.49
N HIS A 52 31.17 17.69 -32.60
CA HIS A 52 31.31 17.51 -31.15
C HIS A 52 30.42 16.39 -30.60
N ILE A 53 29.19 16.23 -31.12
CA ILE A 53 28.32 15.09 -30.78
C ILE A 53 29.00 13.79 -31.21
N PHE A 54 29.55 13.74 -32.43
CA PHE A 54 30.33 12.61 -32.91
C PHE A 54 31.52 12.29 -32.01
N ALA A 55 32.27 13.30 -31.57
CA ALA A 55 33.41 13.11 -30.66
C ALA A 55 32.99 12.52 -29.30
N THR A 56 31.81 12.86 -28.77
CA THR A 56 31.27 12.24 -27.55
C THR A 56 30.82 10.79 -27.76
N LEU A 57 30.39 10.44 -28.97
CA LEU A 57 29.87 9.12 -29.32
C LEU A 57 30.91 8.18 -29.93
N SER A 58 32.16 8.62 -30.15
CA SER A 58 33.19 7.81 -30.80
C SER A 58 33.55 6.53 -30.03
N SER A 59 33.28 6.48 -28.72
CA SER A 59 33.42 5.26 -27.90
C SER A 59 32.33 4.21 -28.16
N GLU A 60 31.26 4.53 -28.89
CA GLU A 60 30.13 3.64 -29.20
C GLU A 60 30.33 2.89 -30.54
N ALA A 61 31.57 2.79 -31.04
CA ALA A 61 31.95 2.14 -32.30
C ALA A 61 31.24 2.70 -33.55
N LEU A 62 30.91 4.00 -33.56
CA LEU A 62 30.33 4.67 -34.72
C LEU A 62 31.43 5.06 -35.71
N ALA A 63 31.39 4.51 -36.91
CA ALA A 63 32.43 4.71 -37.91
C ALA A 63 32.31 6.10 -38.60
N PRO A 64 33.40 6.87 -38.74
CA PRO A 64 33.36 8.21 -39.33
C PRO A 64 32.76 8.27 -40.74
N GLU A 65 32.98 7.24 -41.56
CA GLU A 65 32.50 7.13 -42.94
C GLU A 65 30.97 7.03 -43.07
N LEU A 66 30.30 6.64 -41.98
CA LEU A 66 28.83 6.60 -41.91
C LEU A 66 28.23 7.95 -41.49
N CYS A 67 29.07 8.93 -41.14
CA CYS A 67 28.64 10.18 -40.53
C CYS A 67 28.97 11.38 -41.43
N ILE A 68 27.94 12.16 -41.75
CA ILE A 68 28.06 13.46 -42.39
C ILE A 68 28.16 14.50 -41.29
N LEU A 69 29.38 14.95 -41.03
CA LEU A 69 29.72 15.80 -39.89
C LEU A 69 29.56 17.28 -40.23
N CYS A 70 28.67 17.95 -39.51
CA CYS A 70 28.57 19.41 -39.55
C CYS A 70 29.63 20.04 -38.62
N ASP A 71 30.33 21.06 -39.12
CA ASP A 71 31.28 21.84 -38.32
C ASP A 71 30.54 22.92 -37.53
N SER A 72 30.56 22.81 -36.20
CA SER A 72 29.91 23.76 -35.29
C SER A 72 30.54 25.15 -35.28
N SER A 73 31.74 25.31 -35.86
CA SER A 73 32.37 26.62 -36.06
C SER A 73 31.91 27.32 -37.35
N SER A 74 31.19 26.62 -38.24
CA SER A 74 30.71 27.18 -39.50
C SER A 74 29.45 28.03 -39.29
N LYS A 75 29.43 29.23 -39.89
CA LYS A 75 28.22 30.07 -39.93
C LYS A 75 27.06 29.38 -40.65
N ASP A 76 27.35 28.55 -41.65
CA ASP A 76 26.34 27.82 -42.43
C ASP A 76 25.62 26.78 -41.55
N HIS A 77 26.32 26.17 -40.60
CA HIS A 77 25.75 25.18 -39.69
C HIS A 77 24.73 25.80 -38.75
N ILE A 78 25.12 26.87 -38.05
CA ILE A 78 24.23 27.60 -37.12
C ILE A 78 23.04 28.17 -37.90
N ALA A 79 23.29 28.73 -39.08
CA ALA A 79 22.22 29.21 -39.95
C ALA A 79 21.26 28.06 -40.31
N PHE A 80 21.78 26.91 -40.73
CA PHE A 80 20.95 25.76 -41.10
C PHE A 80 20.15 25.20 -39.92
N GLY A 81 20.75 25.08 -38.74
CA GLY A 81 20.05 24.66 -37.53
C GLY A 81 18.85 25.56 -37.21
N ARG A 82 19.03 26.88 -37.29
CA ARG A 82 17.93 27.86 -37.13
C ARG A 82 16.89 27.77 -38.25
N MET A 83 17.32 27.46 -39.47
CA MET A 83 16.42 27.27 -40.62
C MET A 83 15.55 26.01 -40.47
N MET A 84 16.05 24.93 -39.85
CA MET A 84 15.19 23.78 -39.49
C MET A 84 14.06 24.24 -38.56
N THR A 85 14.37 25.00 -37.51
CA THR A 85 13.32 25.57 -36.64
C THR A 85 12.39 26.53 -37.39
N ALA A 86 12.94 27.39 -38.25
CA ALA A 86 12.14 28.33 -39.04
C ALA A 86 11.21 27.61 -40.02
N SER A 87 11.61 26.48 -40.60
CA SER A 87 10.79 25.72 -41.55
C SER A 87 9.51 25.20 -40.90
N TYR A 88 9.56 24.94 -39.59
CA TYR A 88 8.40 24.55 -38.79
C TYR A 88 7.32 25.63 -38.73
N ARG A 89 7.71 26.91 -38.71
CA ARG A 89 6.81 28.07 -38.65
C ARG A 89 6.26 28.48 -40.02
N GLY A 90 6.77 27.88 -41.09
CA GLY A 90 6.61 28.38 -42.46
C GLY A 90 7.69 29.39 -42.79
N MET A 91 8.56 29.03 -43.74
CA MET A 91 9.62 29.90 -44.26
C MET A 91 9.17 30.66 -45.51
N GLN A 92 9.73 31.87 -45.70
CA GLN A 92 9.64 32.56 -46.98
C GLN A 92 10.45 31.82 -48.04
N LYS A 93 10.00 31.90 -49.30
CA LYS A 93 10.62 31.16 -50.41
C LYS A 93 12.11 31.48 -50.59
N ASP A 94 12.48 32.74 -50.41
CA ASP A 94 13.85 33.24 -50.56
C ASP A 94 14.83 32.65 -49.53
N ASP A 95 14.33 32.27 -48.35
CA ASP A 95 15.11 31.57 -47.32
C ASP A 95 15.08 30.04 -47.52
N GLN A 96 14.02 29.50 -48.13
CA GLN A 96 13.84 28.07 -48.32
C GLN A 96 14.73 27.46 -49.40
N GLU A 97 14.90 28.12 -50.53
CA GLU A 97 15.72 27.61 -51.64
C GLU A 97 17.20 27.43 -51.26
N PRO A 98 17.88 28.38 -50.58
CA PRO A 98 19.25 28.18 -50.10
C PRO A 98 19.39 27.02 -49.11
N ALA A 99 18.39 26.82 -48.25
CA ALA A 99 18.35 25.74 -47.28
C ALA A 99 18.24 24.36 -47.93
N ILE A 100 17.35 24.23 -48.92
CA ILE A 100 17.20 23.04 -49.75
C ILE A 100 18.52 22.73 -50.48
N ALA A 101 19.14 23.76 -51.07
CA ALA A 101 20.42 23.62 -51.75
C ALA A 101 21.53 23.16 -50.78
N TYR A 102 21.55 23.69 -49.56
CA TYR A 102 22.49 23.28 -48.52
C TYR A 102 22.34 21.79 -48.17
N VAL A 103 21.11 21.31 -47.93
CA VAL A 103 20.84 19.89 -47.62
C VAL A 103 21.30 18.97 -48.76
N ARG A 104 20.98 19.32 -50.01
CA ARG A 104 21.38 18.53 -51.18
C ARG A 104 22.90 18.47 -51.33
N ARG A 105 23.59 19.59 -51.09
CA ARG A 105 25.06 19.67 -51.09
C ARG A 105 25.66 18.84 -49.95
N LEU A 106 25.03 18.85 -48.77
CA LEU A 106 25.51 18.13 -47.60
C LEU A 106 25.53 16.60 -47.81
N LEU A 107 24.62 16.07 -48.62
CA LEU A 107 24.58 14.65 -48.97
C LEU A 107 25.43 14.28 -50.20
N ASP A 108 26.03 15.24 -50.90
CA ASP A 108 26.92 15.04 -52.07
C ASP A 108 26.38 14.04 -53.11
N GLY A 109 25.11 14.21 -53.51
CA GLY A 109 24.44 13.33 -54.48
C GLY A 109 23.96 11.98 -53.93
N TRP A 110 24.14 11.70 -52.63
CA TRP A 110 23.53 10.55 -51.97
C TRP A 110 22.07 10.86 -51.59
N GLU A 111 21.11 10.17 -52.22
CA GLU A 111 19.68 10.40 -51.98
C GLU A 111 19.10 9.33 -51.04
N PRO A 112 18.50 9.68 -49.89
CA PRO A 112 17.88 8.70 -49.01
C PRO A 112 16.56 8.17 -49.58
N ASP A 113 16.24 6.91 -49.35
CA ASP A 113 14.89 6.37 -49.55
C ASP A 113 14.00 6.66 -48.32
N LEU A 114 14.62 6.67 -47.13
CA LEU A 114 14.00 6.96 -45.85
C LEU A 114 14.86 7.94 -45.04
N ILE A 115 14.22 8.91 -44.41
CA ILE A 115 14.83 9.83 -43.44
C ILE A 115 14.12 9.64 -42.10
N VAL A 116 14.88 9.39 -41.03
CA VAL A 116 14.39 9.23 -39.65
C VAL A 116 14.91 10.40 -38.82
N CYS A 117 14.02 11.30 -38.41
CA CYS A 117 14.35 12.51 -37.68
C CYS A 117 13.86 12.43 -36.23
N TRP A 118 14.77 12.45 -35.25
CA TRP A 118 14.42 12.41 -33.84
C TRP A 118 14.14 13.80 -33.27
N GLU A 119 12.90 14.06 -32.85
CA GLU A 119 12.42 15.27 -32.15
C GLU A 119 12.97 16.59 -32.73
N ALA A 120 12.98 16.73 -34.05
CA ALA A 120 13.43 17.94 -34.72
C ALA A 120 12.62 18.19 -35.99
N PRO A 121 12.38 19.46 -36.37
CA PRO A 121 11.67 19.79 -37.60
C PRO A 121 12.37 19.23 -38.84
N ALA A 122 11.64 18.47 -39.65
CA ALA A 122 12.17 17.82 -40.85
C ALA A 122 11.57 18.37 -42.17
N ASP A 123 10.82 19.48 -42.13
CA ASP A 123 10.13 20.05 -43.31
C ASP A 123 11.10 20.39 -44.45
N ILE A 124 12.29 20.86 -44.10
CA ILE A 124 13.34 21.19 -45.07
C ILE A 124 13.86 19.94 -45.80
N PHE A 125 13.88 18.78 -45.13
CA PHE A 125 14.26 17.50 -45.72
C PHE A 125 13.15 16.95 -46.62
N ARG A 126 11.89 17.11 -46.22
CA ARG A 126 10.72 16.80 -47.08
C ARG A 126 10.75 17.60 -48.37
N ALA A 127 11.10 18.89 -48.28
CA ALA A 127 11.22 19.76 -49.45
C ALA A 127 12.45 19.42 -50.32
N ALA A 128 13.58 19.07 -49.69
CA ALA A 128 14.81 18.71 -50.41
C ALA A 128 14.68 17.40 -51.18
N PHE A 129 13.97 16.40 -50.61
CA PHE A 129 13.82 15.06 -51.15
C PHE A 129 12.35 14.60 -51.18
N PRO A 130 11.54 15.09 -52.14
CA PRO A 130 10.11 14.80 -52.21
C PRO A 130 9.79 13.32 -52.50
N SER A 131 10.74 12.57 -53.05
CA SER A 131 10.60 11.13 -53.31
C SER A 131 10.85 10.28 -52.05
N SER A 132 11.60 10.79 -51.08
CA SER A 132 11.93 10.08 -49.85
C SER A 132 10.75 10.07 -48.87
N VAL A 133 10.65 9.02 -48.07
CA VAL A 133 9.78 9.03 -46.89
C VAL A 133 10.52 9.70 -45.74
N VAL A 134 9.87 10.63 -45.04
CA VAL A 134 10.43 11.27 -43.84
C VAL A 134 9.56 10.89 -42.64
N LEU A 135 10.17 10.21 -41.67
CA LEU A 135 9.56 9.82 -40.40
C LEU A 135 10.08 10.72 -39.29
N ASP A 136 9.20 11.56 -38.74
CA ASP A 136 9.46 12.22 -37.46
C ASP A 136 9.23 11.23 -36.33
N VAL A 137 10.19 11.15 -35.41
CA VAL A 137 10.19 10.18 -34.31
C VAL A 137 10.37 10.90 -32.99
N MET A 138 9.58 10.52 -31.98
CA MET A 138 9.70 11.05 -30.63
C MET A 138 9.36 9.97 -29.59
N PRO A 139 9.61 10.20 -28.29
CA PRO A 139 9.09 9.36 -27.23
C PRO A 139 7.56 9.26 -27.34
N SER A 140 7.03 8.04 -27.30
CA SER A 140 5.58 7.82 -27.34
C SER A 140 4.91 8.13 -26.00
N ILE A 141 3.59 7.92 -25.94
CA ILE A 141 2.78 7.90 -24.71
C ILE A 141 3.36 6.97 -23.62
N PHE A 142 4.16 5.97 -24.00
CA PHE A 142 4.71 4.93 -23.13
C PHE A 142 6.22 5.05 -22.85
N ALA A 143 6.82 6.22 -23.00
CA ALA A 143 8.27 6.38 -22.92
C ALA A 143 8.95 6.06 -21.57
N ARG A 144 8.20 5.95 -20.45
CA ARG A 144 8.74 5.83 -19.09
C ARG A 144 8.00 4.74 -18.29
N PRO A 145 8.67 4.06 -17.33
CA PRO A 145 8.00 3.13 -16.40
C PRO A 145 6.77 3.80 -15.77
N PRO A 146 5.61 3.12 -15.57
CA PRO A 146 5.38 1.69 -15.71
C PRO A 146 5.28 1.19 -17.16
N TYR A 147 5.23 2.09 -18.11
CA TYR A 147 5.00 1.76 -19.51
C TYR A 147 6.24 1.18 -20.21
N PRO A 148 6.06 0.43 -21.32
CA PRO A 148 7.17 -0.10 -22.11
C PRO A 148 7.87 1.00 -22.88
N LYS A 149 9.21 1.02 -22.88
CA LYS A 149 9.99 1.98 -23.68
C LYS A 149 9.56 1.92 -25.15
N ALA A 150 8.88 2.95 -25.63
CA ALA A 150 8.30 2.98 -26.97
C ALA A 150 8.45 4.37 -27.62
N ILE A 151 8.53 4.38 -28.95
CA ILE A 151 8.67 5.57 -29.80
C ILE A 151 7.42 5.73 -30.66
N SER A 152 7.05 6.97 -30.99
CA SER A 152 6.05 7.23 -32.02
C SER A 152 6.73 7.53 -33.35
N ILE A 153 6.10 7.14 -34.44
CA ILE A 153 6.52 7.43 -35.81
C ILE A 153 5.43 8.26 -36.50
N ASP A 154 5.83 9.33 -37.18
CA ASP A 154 4.92 10.23 -37.88
C ASP A 154 5.44 10.50 -39.30
N PRO A 155 4.77 9.99 -40.35
CA PRO A 155 5.17 10.25 -41.73
C PRO A 155 4.78 11.65 -42.24
N VAL A 156 3.96 12.39 -41.49
CA VAL A 156 3.43 13.70 -41.89
C VAL A 156 4.29 14.82 -41.33
N GLY A 157 4.49 14.84 -40.00
CA GLY A 157 5.16 15.97 -39.35
C GLY A 157 5.20 15.89 -37.82
N LEU A 158 5.96 16.81 -37.22
CA LEU A 158 6.14 16.88 -35.77
C LEU A 158 5.09 17.83 -35.11
N TYR A 159 4.58 17.46 -33.93
CA TYR A 159 3.59 18.22 -33.13
C TYR A 159 2.41 18.80 -33.96
N GLN A 160 2.37 20.11 -34.24
CA GLN A 160 1.30 20.77 -35.01
C GLN A 160 1.06 20.17 -36.41
N ASN A 161 2.08 19.54 -36.99
CA ASN A 161 2.00 18.90 -38.31
C ASN A 161 1.79 17.38 -38.21
N SER A 162 1.34 16.86 -37.06
CA SER A 162 1.18 15.42 -36.85
C SER A 162 0.10 14.80 -37.73
N TRP A 163 0.27 13.51 -38.07
CA TRP A 163 -0.74 12.72 -38.77
C TRP A 163 -2.08 12.65 -38.01
N LEU A 164 -2.09 12.90 -36.69
CA LEU A 164 -3.30 12.99 -35.86
C LEU A 164 -4.28 14.07 -36.35
N SER A 165 -3.83 15.01 -37.19
CA SER A 165 -4.63 16.08 -37.77
C SER A 165 -5.68 15.65 -38.81
N VAL A 166 -5.68 14.40 -39.27
CA VAL A 166 -6.40 14.03 -40.51
C VAL A 166 -7.37 12.86 -40.32
N PRO A 167 -8.66 12.99 -40.73
CA PRO A 167 -9.56 11.85 -40.87
C PRO A 167 -9.28 11.13 -42.19
N THR A 168 -8.24 10.28 -42.21
CA THR A 168 -7.85 9.46 -43.38
C THR A 168 -8.44 8.05 -43.35
N GLN A 169 -8.24 7.29 -44.45
CA GLN A 169 -8.47 5.84 -44.49
C GLN A 169 -7.73 5.12 -43.35
N ALA A 170 -6.63 5.67 -42.84
CA ALA A 170 -5.90 5.10 -41.72
C ALA A 170 -6.76 4.84 -40.47
N LEU A 171 -7.76 5.69 -40.20
CA LEU A 171 -8.73 5.48 -39.09
C LEU A 171 -9.79 4.44 -39.44
N SER A 172 -10.19 4.33 -40.71
CA SER A 172 -11.16 3.31 -41.16
C SER A 172 -10.58 1.90 -41.14
N ALA A 173 -9.25 1.77 -41.13
CA ALA A 173 -8.54 0.49 -41.14
C ALA A 173 -8.23 -0.07 -39.73
N VAL A 174 -8.66 0.60 -38.66
CA VAL A 174 -8.43 0.14 -37.28
C VAL A 174 -9.33 -1.05 -36.97
N SER A 175 -8.74 -2.14 -36.49
CA SER A 175 -9.50 -3.33 -36.12
C SER A 175 -10.26 -3.17 -34.80
N GLU A 176 -11.38 -3.88 -34.64
CA GLU A 176 -12.10 -3.94 -33.35
C GLU A 176 -11.18 -4.44 -32.22
N LYS A 177 -10.24 -5.33 -32.54
CA LYS A 177 -9.22 -5.81 -31.61
C LYS A 177 -8.28 -4.68 -31.14
N ALA A 178 -7.89 -3.77 -32.02
CA ALA A 178 -7.08 -2.61 -31.64
C ALA A 178 -7.84 -1.63 -30.74
N ILE A 179 -9.16 -1.49 -30.94
CA ILE A 179 -10.03 -0.67 -30.07
C ILE A 179 -10.15 -1.34 -28.69
N ALA A 180 -10.42 -2.65 -28.64
CA ALA A 180 -10.48 -3.40 -27.37
C ALA A 180 -9.17 -3.30 -26.58
N MET A 181 -8.02 -3.37 -27.27
CA MET A 181 -6.70 -3.20 -26.65
C MET A 181 -6.55 -1.86 -25.91
N VAL A 182 -7.16 -0.77 -26.38
CA VAL A 182 -7.10 0.54 -25.69
C VAL A 182 -7.75 0.44 -24.32
N GLU A 183 -8.93 -0.17 -24.25
CA GLU A 183 -9.66 -0.37 -23.00
C GLU A 183 -8.92 -1.34 -22.05
N GLU A 184 -8.39 -2.44 -22.58
CA GLU A 184 -7.58 -3.39 -21.80
C GLU A 184 -6.35 -2.71 -21.18
N LEU A 185 -5.61 -1.92 -21.96
CA LEU A 185 -4.45 -1.17 -21.48
C LEU A 185 -4.84 -0.10 -20.45
N ARG A 186 -5.94 0.64 -20.70
CA ARG A 186 -6.49 1.62 -19.76
C ARG A 186 -6.77 0.96 -18.42
N ASN A 187 -7.55 -0.12 -18.42
CA ASN A 187 -7.95 -0.83 -17.21
C ASN A 187 -6.73 -1.40 -16.48
N PHE A 188 -5.77 -1.95 -17.21
CA PHE A 188 -4.54 -2.49 -16.63
C PHE A 188 -3.70 -1.41 -15.92
N TYR A 189 -3.43 -0.28 -16.58
CA TYR A 189 -2.61 0.77 -15.96
C TYR A 189 -3.35 1.51 -14.85
N LEU A 190 -4.66 1.74 -14.98
CA LEU A 190 -5.48 2.25 -13.87
C LEU A 190 -5.41 1.30 -12.67
N ALA A 191 -5.56 -0.01 -12.88
CA ALA A 191 -5.43 -1.00 -11.82
C ALA A 191 -4.04 -0.99 -11.17
N HIS A 192 -2.96 -0.83 -11.96
CA HIS A 192 -1.61 -0.66 -11.42
C HIS A 192 -1.51 0.58 -10.52
N PHE A 193 -1.87 1.77 -11.01
CA PHE A 193 -1.76 3.00 -10.19
C PHE A 193 -2.69 3.01 -8.98
N ASN A 194 -3.89 2.45 -9.11
CA ASN A 194 -4.84 2.27 -8.00
C ASN A 194 -4.29 1.28 -6.96
N GLY A 195 -3.70 0.17 -7.41
CA GLY A 195 -3.03 -0.82 -6.55
C GLY A 195 -1.84 -0.25 -5.79
N LEU A 196 -1.15 0.75 -6.34
CA LEU A 196 -0.11 1.51 -5.63
C LEU A 196 -0.68 2.53 -4.63
N GLY A 197 -2.00 2.73 -4.59
CA GLY A 197 -2.66 3.70 -3.73
C GLY A 197 -2.31 5.15 -4.07
N CYS A 198 -1.98 5.45 -5.34
CA CYS A 198 -1.46 6.77 -5.75
C CYS A 198 -2.36 7.92 -5.27
N GLU A 199 -3.65 7.88 -5.61
CA GLU A 199 -4.61 8.93 -5.21
C GLU A 199 -4.56 9.20 -3.70
N ARG A 200 -4.71 8.15 -2.89
CA ARG A 200 -4.66 8.24 -1.43
C ARG A 200 -3.34 8.86 -0.94
N HIS A 201 -2.21 8.41 -1.49
CA HIS A 201 -0.90 8.91 -1.08
C HIS A 201 -0.70 10.39 -1.43
N PHE A 202 -1.07 10.81 -2.64
CA PHE A 202 -0.92 12.19 -3.08
C PHE A 202 -1.94 13.13 -2.44
N ARG A 203 -3.20 12.71 -2.27
CA ARG A 203 -4.20 13.47 -1.50
C ARG A 203 -3.72 13.78 -0.10
N ASN A 204 -3.14 12.78 0.59
CA ASN A 204 -2.56 12.95 1.91
C ASN A 204 -1.33 13.87 1.90
N LEU A 205 -0.42 13.70 0.93
CA LEU A 205 0.81 14.49 0.84
C LEU A 205 0.51 15.99 0.60
N LEU A 206 -0.50 16.29 -0.22
CA LEU A 206 -0.83 17.65 -0.64
C LEU A 206 -2.02 18.26 0.13
N ALA A 207 -2.59 17.53 1.10
CA ALA A 207 -3.79 17.90 1.84
C ALA A 207 -4.95 18.31 0.92
N LEU A 208 -5.26 17.47 -0.07
CA LEU A 208 -6.28 17.75 -1.09
C LEU A 208 -7.70 17.55 -0.53
N PRO A 209 -8.65 18.43 -0.86
CA PRO A 209 -10.07 18.26 -0.49
C PRO A 209 -10.71 17.07 -1.24
N GLU A 210 -11.67 16.39 -0.60
CA GLU A 210 -12.35 15.23 -1.21
C GLU A 210 -13.40 15.61 -2.26
N GLU A 211 -14.11 16.72 -2.07
CA GLU A 211 -15.28 17.09 -2.88
C GLU A 211 -14.99 18.09 -4.01
N THR A 212 -13.73 18.50 -4.20
CA THR A 212 -13.35 19.49 -5.22
C THR A 212 -12.73 18.78 -6.43
N PRO A 213 -13.13 19.12 -7.68
CA PRO A 213 -12.48 18.61 -8.87
C PRO A 213 -10.98 18.92 -8.86
N ILE A 214 -10.17 17.95 -9.26
CA ILE A 214 -8.72 18.06 -9.25
C ILE A 214 -8.20 18.12 -10.68
N SER A 215 -7.34 19.10 -10.93
CA SER A 215 -6.69 19.30 -12.21
C SER A 215 -5.18 19.20 -12.08
N LEU A 216 -4.52 18.62 -13.09
CA LEU A 216 -3.06 18.55 -13.17
C LEU A 216 -2.52 19.51 -14.23
N ILE A 217 -1.49 20.28 -13.85
CA ILE A 217 -0.64 21.06 -14.75
C ILE A 217 0.79 20.47 -14.69
N PRO A 218 1.18 19.63 -15.66
CA PRO A 218 2.52 19.12 -15.77
C PRO A 218 3.40 20.12 -16.53
N LEU A 219 4.23 20.88 -15.81
CA LEU A 219 5.12 21.86 -16.42
C LEU A 219 6.21 21.17 -17.25
N GLN A 220 6.56 21.80 -18.36
CA GLN A 220 7.58 21.41 -19.31
C GLN A 220 8.83 22.31 -19.16
N ILE A 221 9.67 22.39 -20.18
CA ILE A 221 10.81 23.30 -20.23
C ILE A 221 10.45 24.46 -21.16
N SER A 222 10.50 25.71 -20.66
CA SER A 222 10.10 26.93 -21.38
C SER A 222 10.80 27.07 -22.72
N LYS A 223 12.13 26.86 -22.75
CA LYS A 223 12.95 27.04 -23.96
C LYS A 223 12.95 25.82 -24.89
N TYR A 224 12.27 24.73 -24.52
CA TYR A 224 12.24 23.54 -25.36
C TYR A 224 11.32 23.78 -26.56
N PHE A 225 11.80 23.39 -27.74
CA PHE A 225 11.11 23.59 -29.02
C PHE A 225 9.64 23.12 -28.97
N GLY A 226 9.41 21.93 -28.40
CA GLY A 226 8.06 21.35 -28.33
C GLY A 226 7.07 22.17 -27.50
N PHE A 227 7.52 23.00 -26.56
CA PHE A 227 6.66 23.91 -25.81
C PHE A 227 6.57 25.26 -26.51
N ARG A 228 7.73 25.91 -26.71
CA ARG A 228 7.83 27.30 -27.18
C ARG A 228 7.18 27.56 -28.53
N GLU A 229 7.26 26.60 -29.46
CA GLU A 229 6.73 26.78 -30.82
C GLU A 229 5.27 26.34 -30.96
N ASN A 230 4.66 25.84 -29.89
CA ASN A 230 3.33 25.22 -29.93
C ASN A 230 2.31 25.91 -29.00
N CYS A 231 2.64 27.05 -28.40
CA CYS A 231 1.71 27.81 -27.57
C CYS A 231 2.07 29.30 -27.57
N GLU A 232 1.17 30.13 -27.04
CA GLU A 232 1.35 31.58 -26.94
C GLU A 232 1.95 32.02 -25.60
N PHE A 233 2.16 31.10 -24.65
CA PHE A 233 2.71 31.41 -23.32
C PHE A 233 4.20 31.79 -23.42
N GLU A 234 4.59 32.82 -22.67
CA GLU A 234 5.99 33.28 -22.67
C GLU A 234 6.94 32.24 -22.04
N ASP A 235 6.50 31.64 -20.94
CA ASP A 235 7.23 30.61 -20.20
C ASP A 235 6.28 29.70 -19.40
N GLN A 236 6.83 28.73 -18.67
CA GLN A 236 6.05 27.86 -17.79
C GLN A 236 5.37 28.57 -16.62
N TYR A 237 5.88 29.73 -16.16
CA TYR A 237 5.24 30.49 -15.07
C TYR A 237 3.96 31.14 -15.58
N ASP A 238 4.03 31.79 -16.75
CA ASP A 238 2.87 32.34 -17.45
C ASP A 238 1.82 31.25 -17.76
N PHE A 239 2.27 30.08 -18.24
CA PHE A 239 1.38 28.94 -18.43
C PHE A 239 0.68 28.50 -17.13
N LEU A 240 1.45 28.32 -16.04
CA LEU A 240 0.89 27.94 -14.74
C LEU A 240 -0.11 28.96 -14.23
N GLU A 241 0.26 30.24 -14.23
CA GLU A 241 -0.57 31.32 -13.71
C GLU A 241 -1.86 31.45 -14.53
N THR A 242 -1.74 31.50 -15.85
CA THR A 242 -2.90 31.69 -16.74
C THR A 242 -3.88 30.52 -16.66
N VAL A 243 -3.39 29.27 -16.65
CA VAL A 243 -4.25 28.09 -16.52
C VAL A 243 -4.89 28.01 -15.14
N ALA A 244 -4.13 28.27 -14.07
CA ALA A 244 -4.67 28.20 -12.72
C ALA A 244 -5.76 29.26 -12.46
N ARG A 245 -5.66 30.45 -13.09
CA ARG A 245 -6.73 31.46 -13.07
C ARG A 245 -7.99 31.01 -13.81
N ALA A 246 -7.85 30.22 -14.87
CA ALA A 246 -8.97 29.70 -15.64
C ALA A 246 -9.64 28.50 -14.96
N ALA A 247 -8.90 27.73 -14.15
CA ALA A 247 -9.38 26.56 -13.41
C ALA A 247 -10.21 26.93 -12.15
N THR A 248 -11.18 27.84 -12.29
CA THR A 248 -11.99 28.32 -11.16
C THR A 248 -12.85 27.19 -10.58
N GLY A 249 -12.80 26.99 -9.26
CA GLY A 249 -13.56 25.94 -8.57
C GLY A 249 -12.87 24.57 -8.58
N GLU A 250 -11.63 24.49 -9.05
CA GLU A 250 -10.81 23.28 -9.07
C GLU A 250 -9.62 23.44 -8.12
N THR A 251 -9.15 22.34 -7.53
CA THR A 251 -7.83 22.28 -6.88
C THR A 251 -6.80 21.88 -7.93
N VAL A 252 -5.79 22.72 -8.15
CA VAL A 252 -4.78 22.53 -9.19
C VAL A 252 -3.52 21.92 -8.60
N ILE A 253 -3.15 20.72 -9.03
CA ILE A 253 -1.84 20.14 -8.75
C ILE A 253 -0.87 20.58 -9.84
N ALA A 254 0.23 21.21 -9.45
CA ALA A 254 1.31 21.54 -10.37
C ALA A 254 2.51 20.62 -10.13
N THR A 255 3.21 20.25 -11.20
CA THR A 255 4.50 19.54 -11.11
C THR A 255 5.53 20.21 -11.99
N GLN A 256 6.81 20.03 -11.68
CA GLN A 256 7.90 20.69 -12.38
C GLN A 256 8.76 19.69 -13.14
N TYR A 257 9.42 20.13 -14.21
CA TYR A 257 10.36 19.30 -14.94
C TYR A 257 11.72 19.31 -14.26
N VAL A 258 12.01 18.27 -13.48
CA VAL A 258 13.32 18.05 -12.86
C VAL A 258 13.88 16.72 -13.36
N GLY A 259 15.04 16.76 -13.98
CA GLY A 259 15.70 15.59 -14.55
C GLY A 259 17.22 15.73 -14.56
N GLY A 260 17.92 14.60 -14.70
CA GLY A 260 19.39 14.56 -14.58
C GLY A 260 20.16 15.30 -15.68
N LEU A 261 19.55 15.56 -16.85
CA LEU A 261 20.15 16.31 -17.96
C LEU A 261 19.73 17.79 -17.96
N VAL A 262 18.44 18.06 -17.76
CA VAL A 262 17.87 19.41 -17.72
C VAL A 262 16.81 19.46 -16.63
N SER A 263 16.75 20.58 -15.91
CA SER A 263 15.72 20.88 -14.92
C SER A 263 15.31 22.34 -15.05
N GLU A 264 14.01 22.64 -14.89
CA GLU A 264 13.47 23.98 -14.80
C GLU A 264 12.53 24.06 -13.59
N LYS A 265 12.87 24.91 -12.62
CA LYS A 265 12.13 25.09 -11.37
C LYS A 265 11.43 26.46 -11.36
N VAL A 266 10.17 26.45 -11.73
CA VAL A 266 9.23 27.56 -11.83
C VAL A 266 8.59 27.89 -10.48
N ILE A 267 8.24 26.85 -9.71
CA ILE A 267 7.62 26.91 -8.39
C ILE A 267 8.72 26.81 -7.34
N THR A 268 8.67 27.73 -6.38
CA THR A 268 9.57 27.85 -5.23
C THR A 268 8.73 28.11 -3.98
N ASP A 269 9.26 27.85 -2.79
CA ASP A 269 8.54 28.15 -1.54
C ASP A 269 8.16 29.65 -1.44
N ALA A 270 8.98 30.54 -2.02
CA ALA A 270 8.75 31.97 -1.99
C ALA A 270 7.56 32.41 -2.87
N ASN A 271 7.39 31.82 -4.06
CA ASN A 271 6.31 32.20 -4.97
C ASN A 271 5.05 31.32 -4.84
N LEU A 272 5.15 30.11 -4.26
CA LEU A 272 3.99 29.23 -4.05
C LEU A 272 2.93 29.90 -3.18
N LYS A 273 3.34 30.59 -2.11
CA LYS A 273 2.42 31.33 -1.24
C LYS A 273 1.67 32.42 -2.03
N TYR A 274 2.38 33.16 -2.87
CA TYR A 274 1.76 34.18 -3.72
C TYR A 274 0.74 33.56 -4.69
N LEU A 275 1.10 32.45 -5.34
CA LEU A 275 0.21 31.72 -6.24
C LEU A 275 -1.07 31.25 -5.52
N GLN A 276 -0.93 30.71 -4.31
CA GLN A 276 -2.06 30.25 -3.48
C GLN A 276 -2.97 31.40 -3.01
N GLU A 277 -2.40 32.56 -2.70
CA GLU A 277 -3.15 33.71 -2.20
C GLU A 277 -3.81 34.54 -3.31
N ASN A 278 -3.24 34.57 -4.52
CA ASN A 278 -3.62 35.54 -5.57
C ASN A 278 -4.00 34.94 -6.93
N VAL A 279 -3.76 33.64 -7.15
CA VAL A 279 -4.00 32.99 -8.45
C VAL A 279 -5.11 31.93 -8.35
N GLY A 280 -4.96 30.94 -7.48
CA GLY A 280 -5.93 29.85 -7.30
C GLY A 280 -5.47 28.81 -6.28
N ASP A 281 -6.26 27.74 -6.07
CA ASP A 281 -5.92 26.66 -5.13
C ASP A 281 -4.84 25.73 -5.71
N ILE A 282 -3.60 26.21 -5.76
CA ILE A 282 -2.45 25.48 -6.33
C ILE A 282 -1.75 24.66 -5.24
N ARG A 283 -1.52 23.37 -5.54
CA ARG A 283 -0.91 22.37 -4.67
C ARG A 283 0.37 21.84 -5.28
N TYR A 284 1.45 21.90 -4.51
CA TYR A 284 2.78 21.45 -4.91
C TYR A 284 3.54 20.94 -3.68
N SER A 285 4.43 19.97 -3.89
CA SER A 285 5.39 19.52 -2.88
C SER A 285 6.77 19.38 -3.51
N ALA A 286 7.79 19.92 -2.84
CA ALA A 286 9.18 19.78 -3.26
C ALA A 286 9.63 18.30 -3.32
N SER A 287 8.98 17.40 -2.58
CA SER A 287 9.30 15.97 -2.65
C SER A 287 9.07 15.38 -4.04
N PHE A 288 8.18 15.95 -4.85
CA PHE A 288 7.91 15.51 -6.24
C PHE A 288 9.18 15.40 -7.08
N GLU A 289 10.19 16.22 -6.80
CA GLU A 289 11.46 16.26 -7.53
C GLU A 289 12.31 15.00 -7.35
N ALA A 290 12.03 14.16 -6.34
CA ALA A 290 12.75 12.90 -6.13
C ALA A 290 12.34 11.81 -7.13
N VAL A 291 11.27 12.03 -7.90
CA VAL A 291 10.68 11.05 -8.82
C VAL A 291 10.60 11.63 -10.23
N ASP A 292 11.41 11.12 -11.13
CA ASP A 292 11.31 11.42 -12.54
C ASP A 292 9.91 11.10 -13.06
N SER A 293 9.34 12.01 -13.86
CA SER A 293 8.02 11.86 -14.47
C SER A 293 6.88 11.65 -13.46
N ILE A 294 6.98 12.22 -12.26
CA ILE A 294 5.97 12.15 -11.17
C ILE A 294 4.52 12.36 -11.63
N SER A 295 4.30 13.24 -12.61
CA SER A 295 2.97 13.52 -13.16
C SER A 295 2.21 12.29 -13.65
N GLN A 296 2.89 11.28 -14.19
CA GLN A 296 2.21 10.07 -14.68
C GLN A 296 1.53 9.27 -13.55
N TYR A 297 1.96 9.47 -12.29
CA TYR A 297 1.32 8.87 -11.10
C TYR A 297 0.12 9.68 -10.62
N ILE A 298 -0.07 10.88 -11.18
CA ILE A 298 -1.13 11.83 -10.81
C ILE A 298 -2.26 11.80 -11.84
N VAL A 299 -1.93 11.76 -13.14
CA VAL A 299 -2.90 11.63 -14.25
C VAL A 299 -4.02 10.59 -14.01
N PRO A 300 -3.77 9.37 -13.47
CA PRO A 300 -4.79 8.32 -13.33
C PRO A 300 -6.01 8.66 -12.49
N TRP A 301 -5.91 9.63 -11.57
CA TRP A 301 -6.96 9.90 -10.57
C TRP A 301 -7.39 11.37 -10.50
N VAL A 302 -6.81 12.24 -11.32
CA VAL A 302 -7.34 13.61 -11.52
C VAL A 302 -8.53 13.60 -12.48
N ASP A 303 -9.29 14.70 -12.49
CA ASP A 303 -10.44 14.90 -13.38
C ASP A 303 -9.98 15.47 -14.73
N LYS A 304 -9.07 16.44 -14.69
CA LYS A 304 -8.58 17.14 -15.88
C LYS A 304 -7.07 17.27 -15.92
N VAL A 305 -6.52 17.33 -17.13
CA VAL A 305 -5.10 17.63 -17.37
C VAL A 305 -5.01 18.80 -18.34
N TYR A 306 -4.24 19.83 -17.97
CA TYR A 306 -3.91 20.94 -18.84
C TYR A 306 -2.50 20.74 -19.39
N SER A 307 -2.32 20.66 -20.71
CA SER A 307 -1.00 20.42 -21.28
C SER A 307 -0.81 21.03 -22.66
N VAL A 308 0.40 21.50 -22.96
CA VAL A 308 0.74 22.05 -24.28
C VAL A 308 1.17 20.95 -25.24
N SER A 309 2.25 20.22 -24.95
CA SER A 309 2.80 19.22 -25.87
C SER A 309 3.39 18.00 -25.18
N SER A 310 3.09 17.81 -23.90
CA SER A 310 3.59 16.67 -23.15
C SER A 310 2.88 15.37 -23.55
N THR A 311 3.61 14.27 -23.55
CA THR A 311 3.02 12.93 -23.70
C THR A 311 2.04 12.60 -22.57
N LEU A 312 2.08 13.33 -21.45
CA LEU A 312 1.10 13.25 -20.37
C LEU A 312 -0.31 13.66 -20.80
N GLY A 313 -0.44 14.54 -21.80
CA GLY A 313 -1.75 14.85 -22.40
C GLY A 313 -2.33 13.64 -23.15
N LEU A 314 -1.48 12.89 -23.87
CA LEU A 314 -1.90 11.64 -24.50
C LEU A 314 -2.27 10.58 -23.44
N GLN A 315 -1.52 10.51 -22.33
CA GLN A 315 -1.83 9.62 -21.20
C GLN A 315 -3.18 9.97 -20.56
N ALA A 316 -3.51 11.26 -20.45
CA ALA A 316 -4.81 11.71 -19.94
C ALA A 316 -5.95 11.09 -20.77
N LYS A 317 -5.88 11.16 -22.11
CA LYS A 317 -6.90 10.57 -22.98
C LYS A 317 -6.91 9.04 -22.94
N LEU A 318 -5.76 8.38 -22.89
CA LEU A 318 -5.71 6.93 -22.69
C LEU A 318 -6.41 6.51 -21.39
N LEU A 319 -6.19 7.25 -20.31
CA LEU A 319 -6.73 6.95 -18.97
C LEU A 319 -8.15 7.51 -18.75
N GLY A 320 -8.80 8.00 -19.81
CA GLY A 320 -10.20 8.46 -19.77
C GLY A 320 -10.38 9.77 -19.00
N LYS A 321 -9.40 10.68 -19.04
CA LYS A 321 -9.44 12.00 -18.39
C LYS A 321 -9.77 13.09 -19.38
N THR A 322 -10.32 14.20 -18.89
CA THR A 322 -10.52 15.40 -19.70
C THR A 322 -9.16 16.06 -19.98
N LEU A 323 -8.86 16.31 -21.26
CA LEU A 323 -7.65 17.02 -21.68
C LEU A 323 -8.02 18.40 -22.19
N ILE A 324 -7.45 19.45 -21.60
CA ILE A 324 -7.51 20.81 -22.14
C ILE A 324 -6.12 21.18 -22.62
N SER A 325 -6.00 21.52 -23.90
CA SER A 325 -4.71 21.84 -24.52
C SER A 325 -4.76 23.19 -25.22
N PRO A 326 -4.46 24.30 -24.52
CA PRO A 326 -4.34 25.63 -25.11
C PRO A 326 -3.04 25.73 -25.93
N SER A 327 -2.97 24.96 -27.01
CA SER A 327 -1.78 24.79 -27.83
C SER A 327 -2.14 24.50 -29.28
N THR A 328 -1.17 24.68 -30.17
CA THR A 328 -1.22 24.20 -31.56
C THR A 328 -0.53 22.86 -31.73
N SER A 329 -0.13 22.18 -30.64
CA SER A 329 0.62 20.93 -30.73
C SER A 329 -0.27 19.75 -31.19
N HIS A 330 0.32 18.57 -31.36
CA HIS A 330 -0.41 17.33 -31.62
C HIS A 330 -1.56 17.02 -30.64
N LEU A 331 -1.51 17.57 -29.42
CA LEU A 331 -2.56 17.37 -28.42
C LEU A 331 -3.89 18.01 -28.83
N GLN A 332 -3.89 19.05 -29.66
CA GLN A 332 -5.10 19.74 -30.09
C GLN A 332 -6.11 18.83 -30.80
N TYR A 333 -5.63 17.73 -31.39
CA TYR A 333 -6.46 16.77 -32.13
C TYR A 333 -7.13 15.73 -31.24
N LEU A 334 -6.69 15.59 -29.98
CA LEU A 334 -7.28 14.69 -28.98
C LEU A 334 -7.90 15.44 -27.79
N ALA A 335 -7.59 16.72 -27.64
CA ALA A 335 -8.08 17.54 -26.55
C ALA A 335 -9.60 17.73 -26.61
N ASP A 336 -10.21 17.76 -25.44
CA ASP A 336 -11.64 18.03 -25.27
C ASP A 336 -11.94 19.54 -25.42
N ALA A 337 -10.95 20.39 -25.16
CA ALA A 337 -10.95 21.80 -25.53
C ALA A 337 -9.53 22.32 -25.83
N THR A 338 -9.44 23.27 -26.76
CA THR A 338 -8.20 23.97 -27.13
C THR A 338 -8.14 25.41 -26.62
N GLN A 339 -9.15 25.84 -25.87
CA GLN A 339 -9.23 27.17 -25.25
C GLN A 339 -9.60 27.01 -23.77
N LEU A 340 -8.99 27.83 -22.91
CA LEU A 340 -9.21 27.76 -21.46
C LEU A 340 -10.61 28.23 -21.02
N SER A 341 -11.27 29.08 -21.81
CA SER A 341 -12.58 29.64 -21.50
C SER A 341 -13.76 28.73 -21.83
N VAL A 342 -13.50 27.53 -22.37
CA VAL A 342 -14.54 26.61 -22.85
C VAL A 342 -14.68 25.46 -21.87
N GLU A 343 -15.91 25.21 -21.41
CA GLU A 343 -16.22 24.03 -20.60
C GLU A 343 -16.07 22.77 -21.47
N ALA A 344 -15.25 21.84 -21.00
CA ALA A 344 -14.87 20.64 -21.75
C ALA A 344 -15.45 19.38 -21.09
N ASN A 345 -16.16 18.58 -21.90
CA ASN A 345 -16.60 17.24 -21.51
C ASN A 345 -15.68 16.20 -22.13
N ASN A 346 -15.38 15.13 -21.40
CA ASN A 346 -14.52 14.07 -21.89
C ASN A 346 -15.14 13.34 -23.09
N VAL A 347 -14.56 13.54 -24.28
CA VAL A 347 -14.94 12.88 -25.52
C VAL A 347 -14.16 11.58 -25.69
N ASN A 348 -14.85 10.49 -26.04
CA ASN A 348 -14.20 9.22 -26.34
C ASN A 348 -13.42 9.32 -27.67
N GLN A 349 -12.11 9.07 -27.59
CA GLN A 349 -11.16 9.12 -28.71
C GLN A 349 -10.50 7.75 -28.97
N ASP A 350 -11.12 6.66 -28.53
CA ASP A 350 -10.52 5.31 -28.50
C ASP A 350 -10.13 4.82 -29.90
N LYS A 351 -10.88 5.19 -30.93
CA LYS A 351 -10.53 4.83 -32.32
C LYS A 351 -9.24 5.51 -32.79
N LEU A 352 -9.02 6.78 -32.41
CA LEU A 352 -7.80 7.52 -32.74
C LEU A 352 -6.62 7.01 -31.90
N LEU A 353 -6.84 6.75 -30.61
CA LEU A 353 -5.86 6.12 -29.72
C LEU A 353 -5.47 4.71 -30.20
N ALA A 354 -6.44 3.93 -30.68
CA ALA A 354 -6.20 2.60 -31.23
C ALA A 354 -5.32 2.69 -32.48
N ALA A 355 -5.63 3.58 -33.44
CA ALA A 355 -4.76 3.82 -34.60
C ALA A 355 -3.34 4.24 -34.18
N TYR A 356 -3.23 5.13 -33.20
CA TYR A 356 -1.95 5.59 -32.67
C TYR A 356 -1.15 4.44 -32.05
N LEU A 357 -1.77 3.63 -31.19
CA LEU A 357 -1.09 2.52 -30.53
C LEU A 357 -0.81 1.34 -31.47
N SER A 358 -1.69 1.02 -32.42
CA SER A 358 -1.55 -0.15 -33.30
C SER A 358 -0.65 0.10 -34.51
N ARG A 359 -0.50 1.36 -34.95
CA ARG A 359 0.23 1.73 -36.18
C ARG A 359 1.28 2.81 -35.99
N GLY A 360 1.02 3.79 -35.12
CA GLY A 360 1.90 4.94 -34.88
C GLY A 360 2.94 4.72 -33.78
N VAL A 361 2.80 3.69 -32.94
CA VAL A 361 3.72 3.39 -31.83
C VAL A 361 4.53 2.13 -32.11
N VAL A 362 5.83 2.20 -31.88
CA VAL A 362 6.75 1.07 -31.98
C VAL A 362 7.40 0.84 -30.62
N ILE A 363 7.23 -0.38 -30.08
CA ILE A 363 7.90 -0.78 -28.83
C ILE A 363 9.40 -0.87 -29.12
N PHE A 364 10.18 0.02 -28.50
CA PHE A 364 11.58 0.23 -28.85
C PHE A 364 12.44 -0.98 -28.51
N ASP A 365 12.13 -1.65 -27.41
CA ASP A 365 12.82 -2.87 -26.99
C ASP A 365 12.77 -3.98 -28.04
N ARG A 366 11.70 -4.04 -28.85
CA ARG A 366 11.55 -5.01 -29.93
C ARG A 366 12.49 -4.70 -31.09
N ILE A 367 12.74 -3.42 -31.39
CA ILE A 367 13.75 -3.01 -32.39
C ILE A 367 15.13 -3.59 -32.06
N ALA A 368 15.48 -3.61 -30.77
CA ALA A 368 16.78 -4.10 -30.31
C ALA A 368 16.85 -5.62 -30.13
N LYS A 369 15.72 -6.30 -29.89
CA LYS A 369 15.66 -7.71 -29.49
C LYS A 369 15.12 -8.67 -30.57
N GLU A 370 14.36 -8.16 -31.55
CA GLU A 370 13.73 -8.96 -32.60
C GLU A 370 14.38 -8.67 -33.95
N ASP A 371 15.11 -9.66 -34.48
CA ASP A 371 15.79 -9.55 -35.77
C ASP A 371 14.78 -9.25 -36.90
N GLY A 372 15.07 -8.19 -37.67
CA GLY A 372 14.25 -7.78 -38.82
C GLY A 372 12.92 -7.10 -38.48
N TYR A 373 12.57 -6.90 -37.21
CA TYR A 373 11.28 -6.30 -36.82
C TYR A 373 11.11 -4.89 -37.40
N PHE A 374 12.04 -3.99 -37.09
CA PHE A 374 11.97 -2.61 -37.59
C PHE A 374 12.18 -2.51 -39.10
N ALA A 375 13.00 -3.40 -39.67
CA ALA A 375 13.15 -3.53 -41.11
C ALA A 375 11.80 -3.83 -41.79
N GLY A 376 11.02 -4.78 -41.25
CA GLY A 376 9.68 -5.09 -41.75
C GLY A 376 8.73 -3.89 -41.76
N ILE A 377 8.76 -3.07 -40.69
CA ILE A 377 8.00 -1.82 -40.62
C ILE A 377 8.43 -0.86 -41.74
N VAL A 378 9.74 -0.64 -41.90
CA VAL A 378 10.29 0.22 -42.95
C VAL A 378 9.94 -0.29 -44.36
N HIS A 379 9.99 -1.61 -44.58
CA HIS A 379 9.59 -2.22 -45.84
C HIS A 379 8.14 -1.90 -46.20
N ASN A 380 7.21 -2.12 -45.26
CA ASN A 380 5.80 -1.83 -45.47
C ASN A 380 5.56 -0.34 -45.77
N ILE A 381 6.20 0.57 -45.03
CA ILE A 381 6.08 2.01 -45.27
C ILE A 381 6.54 2.39 -46.69
N LEU A 382 7.69 1.88 -47.13
CA LEU A 382 8.23 2.18 -48.46
C LEU A 382 7.39 1.53 -49.58
N GLU A 383 6.85 0.34 -49.38
CA GLU A 383 5.94 -0.31 -50.33
C GLU A 383 4.65 0.51 -50.50
N ARG A 384 4.08 1.02 -49.41
CA ARG A 384 2.92 1.92 -49.45
C ARG A 384 3.22 3.21 -50.19
N ARG A 385 4.41 3.79 -50.00
CA ARG A 385 4.85 4.96 -50.77
C ARG A 385 4.90 4.64 -52.26
N ASN A 386 5.46 3.48 -52.63
CA ASN A 386 5.53 3.02 -54.01
C ASN A 386 4.15 2.71 -54.62
N SER A 387 3.16 2.33 -53.81
CA SER A 387 1.77 2.18 -54.25
C SER A 387 0.97 3.49 -54.30
N GLY A 388 1.63 4.63 -54.04
CA GLY A 388 1.03 5.97 -54.15
C GLY A 388 0.43 6.52 -52.86
N CYS A 389 0.55 5.83 -51.72
CA CYS A 389 0.10 6.36 -50.43
C CYS A 389 0.88 7.62 -50.04
N GLN A 390 0.21 8.56 -49.38
CA GLN A 390 0.76 9.81 -48.88
C GLN A 390 0.20 10.14 -47.50
N GLY A 391 0.83 11.08 -46.80
CA GLY A 391 0.35 11.54 -45.50
C GLY A 391 0.21 10.40 -44.47
N ALA A 392 -0.89 10.40 -43.71
CA ALA A 392 -1.17 9.39 -42.69
C ALA A 392 -1.35 7.97 -43.25
N ASP A 393 -1.67 7.80 -44.54
CA ASP A 393 -1.82 6.49 -45.16
C ASP A 393 -0.48 5.75 -45.34
N LEU A 394 0.64 6.45 -45.13
CA LEU A 394 1.99 5.85 -45.05
C LEU A 394 2.25 5.10 -43.74
N LEU A 395 1.40 5.25 -42.72
CA LEU A 395 1.54 4.48 -41.48
C LEU A 395 1.53 2.98 -41.78
N PRO A 396 2.38 2.20 -41.10
CA PRO A 396 2.47 0.76 -41.32
C PRO A 396 1.17 0.05 -40.95
N ASP A 397 0.95 -1.15 -41.50
CA ASP A 397 -0.19 -2.00 -41.15
C ASP A 397 -0.08 -2.56 -39.72
N GLU A 398 -1.23 -2.75 -39.05
CA GLU A 398 -1.31 -3.35 -37.70
C GLU A 398 -0.62 -4.73 -37.66
N ALA A 399 -0.77 -5.53 -38.73
CA ALA A 399 -0.19 -6.85 -38.85
C ALA A 399 1.36 -6.85 -38.95
N VAL A 400 1.95 -5.71 -39.32
CA VAL A 400 3.41 -5.53 -39.42
C VAL A 400 3.97 -5.02 -38.10
N VAL A 401 3.33 -4.02 -37.48
CA VAL A 401 3.74 -3.50 -36.16
C VAL A 401 3.53 -4.55 -35.08
N LYS A 402 2.46 -5.34 -35.16
CA LYS A 402 2.13 -6.44 -34.25
C LYS A 402 2.02 -6.00 -32.79
N ASN A 403 1.45 -4.82 -32.54
CA ASN A 403 1.13 -4.42 -31.18
C ASN A 403 -0.15 -5.14 -30.72
N SER A 404 -0.14 -5.62 -29.49
CA SER A 404 -1.25 -6.25 -28.79
C SER A 404 -1.19 -5.84 -27.32
N TYR A 405 -2.28 -6.04 -26.58
CA TYR A 405 -2.30 -5.89 -25.13
C TYR A 405 -1.12 -6.65 -24.48
N SER A 406 -0.97 -7.94 -24.78
CA SER A 406 0.12 -8.78 -24.27
C SER A 406 1.53 -8.29 -24.64
N ALA A 407 1.72 -7.72 -25.83
CA ALA A 407 3.00 -7.13 -26.23
C ALA A 407 3.33 -5.89 -25.39
N PHE A 408 2.35 -5.01 -25.11
CA PHE A 408 2.60 -3.87 -24.25
C PHE A 408 2.89 -4.32 -22.80
N ILE A 409 2.08 -5.23 -22.25
CA ILE A 409 2.24 -5.69 -20.86
C ILE A 409 3.59 -6.40 -20.64
N SER A 410 3.98 -7.29 -21.55
CA SER A 410 5.25 -8.03 -21.41
C SER A 410 6.51 -7.14 -21.46
N HIS A 411 6.39 -5.94 -22.01
CA HIS A 411 7.47 -4.95 -22.08
C HIS A 411 7.33 -3.83 -21.04
N SER A 412 6.23 -3.77 -20.29
CA SER A 412 6.01 -2.79 -19.22
C SER A 412 7.03 -2.96 -18.10
N ASN A 413 7.40 -1.85 -17.46
CA ASN A 413 8.34 -1.81 -16.35
C ASN A 413 7.64 -1.41 -15.05
N LEU A 414 6.68 -2.23 -14.61
CA LEU A 414 5.89 -1.97 -13.41
C LEU A 414 6.77 -1.90 -12.15
N GLY A 415 7.79 -2.74 -12.09
CA GLY A 415 8.72 -2.79 -10.96
C GLY A 415 9.49 -1.50 -10.75
N GLN A 416 10.11 -0.97 -11.81
CA GLN A 416 10.75 0.34 -11.74
C GLN A 416 9.76 1.46 -11.38
N SER A 417 8.49 1.34 -11.80
CA SER A 417 7.45 2.28 -11.38
C SER A 417 7.22 2.25 -9.86
N VAL A 418 7.25 1.08 -9.21
CA VAL A 418 7.14 1.01 -7.74
C VAL A 418 8.37 1.54 -7.05
N ILE A 419 9.57 1.14 -7.51
CA ILE A 419 10.85 1.64 -6.97
C ILE A 419 10.89 3.17 -7.03
N ASN A 420 10.45 3.75 -8.14
CA ASN A 420 10.35 5.20 -8.30
C ASN A 420 9.38 5.80 -7.30
N LEU A 421 8.15 5.29 -7.17
CA LEU A 421 7.16 5.84 -6.24
C LEU A 421 7.61 5.72 -4.77
N ARG A 422 8.32 4.65 -4.42
CA ARG A 422 8.87 4.42 -3.07
C ARG A 422 9.87 5.48 -2.61
N LYS A 423 10.48 6.22 -3.53
CA LYS A 423 11.31 7.38 -3.17
C LYS A 423 10.51 8.46 -2.45
N LEU A 424 9.20 8.54 -2.70
CA LEU A 424 8.26 9.44 -2.02
C LEU A 424 7.49 8.76 -0.90
N PHE A 425 7.03 7.55 -1.17
CA PHE A 425 6.14 6.81 -0.30
C PHE A 425 6.75 5.44 0.00
N PRO A 426 7.61 5.31 1.03
CA PRO A 426 8.24 4.04 1.37
C PRO A 426 7.23 2.91 1.63
N SER A 427 6.03 3.28 2.08
CA SER A 427 4.90 2.39 2.34
C SER A 427 3.97 2.19 1.13
N ALA A 428 4.29 2.71 -0.06
CA ALA A 428 3.49 2.41 -1.25
C ALA A 428 3.47 0.90 -1.48
N SER A 429 2.24 0.37 -1.58
CA SER A 429 1.99 -1.06 -1.67
C SER A 429 2.61 -1.67 -2.94
N LEU A 430 3.20 -2.86 -2.82
CA LEU A 430 3.75 -3.64 -3.94
C LEU A 430 2.68 -4.42 -4.72
N ASP A 431 1.42 -4.19 -4.40
CA ASP A 431 0.30 -5.11 -4.58
C ASP A 431 0.07 -5.65 -6.00
N PHE A 432 0.67 -5.06 -7.04
CA PHE A 432 0.55 -5.56 -8.42
C PHE A 432 1.85 -5.81 -9.19
N ALA A 433 3.01 -5.28 -8.78
CA ALA A 433 4.11 -5.08 -9.73
C ALA A 433 5.42 -5.83 -9.44
N GLU A 434 5.73 -6.17 -8.20
CA GLU A 434 6.96 -6.89 -7.85
C GLU A 434 6.69 -7.78 -6.63
N THR A 435 5.90 -8.84 -6.82
CA THR A 435 6.13 -9.99 -5.94
C THR A 435 7.49 -10.55 -6.34
N GLU A 436 8.55 -10.18 -5.62
CA GLU A 436 9.89 -10.73 -5.84
C GLU A 436 9.80 -12.25 -5.79
N ILE A 437 10.26 -12.91 -6.85
CA ILE A 437 10.29 -14.37 -6.90
C ILE A 437 11.38 -14.84 -5.93
N PRO A 438 11.07 -15.78 -5.03
CA PRO A 438 12.06 -16.40 -4.16
C PRO A 438 13.29 -16.84 -4.96
N ALA A 439 14.47 -16.47 -4.47
CA ALA A 439 15.72 -16.66 -5.19
C ALA A 439 15.98 -18.14 -5.53
N ASP A 440 15.52 -19.06 -4.68
CA ASP A 440 15.56 -20.50 -4.89
C ASP A 440 14.65 -20.96 -6.05
N ILE A 441 13.44 -20.41 -6.18
CA ILE A 441 12.55 -20.67 -7.34
C ILE A 441 13.17 -20.14 -8.62
N ALA A 442 13.66 -18.90 -8.61
CA ALA A 442 14.32 -18.30 -9.76
C ALA A 442 15.57 -19.12 -10.16
N GLN A 443 16.37 -19.56 -9.19
CA GLN A 443 17.56 -20.38 -9.42
C GLN A 443 17.20 -21.79 -9.92
N ALA A 444 16.12 -22.39 -9.43
CA ALA A 444 15.66 -23.70 -9.89
C ALA A 444 15.17 -23.67 -11.35
N MET A 445 14.64 -22.54 -11.82
CA MET A 445 14.07 -22.38 -13.16
C MET A 445 15.09 -21.95 -14.23
N LYS A 446 16.15 -21.24 -13.84
CA LYS A 446 17.20 -20.74 -14.75
C LYS A 446 17.95 -21.78 -15.59
N PRO A 447 18.26 -23.00 -15.11
CA PRO A 447 19.06 -23.95 -15.88
C PRO A 447 18.44 -24.28 -17.25
N ASP A 448 19.24 -24.31 -18.31
CA ASP A 448 18.80 -24.69 -19.67
C ASP A 448 18.25 -26.13 -19.72
N ALA A 449 18.72 -26.98 -18.81
CA ALA A 449 18.18 -28.32 -18.63
C ALA A 449 16.69 -28.34 -18.26
N VAL A 450 16.17 -27.29 -17.60
CA VAL A 450 14.73 -27.16 -17.34
C VAL A 450 14.05 -26.63 -18.60
N GLN A 451 13.34 -27.51 -19.31
CA GLN A 451 12.66 -27.20 -20.56
C GLN A 451 11.17 -26.91 -20.35
N VAL A 452 10.58 -27.58 -19.36
CA VAL A 452 9.15 -27.50 -19.04
C VAL A 452 9.00 -27.09 -17.58
N VAL A 453 8.16 -26.10 -17.32
CA VAL A 453 7.71 -25.77 -15.97
C VAL A 453 6.26 -26.22 -15.83
N SER A 454 6.04 -27.15 -14.90
CA SER A 454 4.72 -27.61 -14.52
C SER A 454 4.26 -26.86 -13.27
N PHE A 455 3.04 -26.33 -13.28
CA PHE A 455 2.47 -25.69 -12.11
C PHE A 455 1.26 -26.45 -11.62
N ASP A 456 1.14 -26.60 -10.31
CA ASP A 456 -0.16 -26.79 -9.70
C ASP A 456 -1.04 -25.53 -9.87
N ILE A 457 -2.37 -25.69 -9.87
CA ILE A 457 -3.31 -24.58 -10.07
C ILE A 457 -3.73 -23.93 -8.75
N PHE A 458 -4.37 -24.68 -7.84
CA PHE A 458 -5.02 -24.11 -6.65
C PHE A 458 -4.05 -23.92 -5.50
N ASP A 459 -4.16 -22.80 -4.78
CA ASP A 459 -3.20 -22.36 -3.78
C ASP A 459 -1.77 -22.16 -4.31
N THR A 460 -1.51 -22.38 -5.60
CA THR A 460 -0.24 -22.13 -6.30
C THR A 460 -0.37 -20.95 -7.27
N LEU A 461 -1.17 -21.07 -8.33
CA LEU A 461 -1.44 -20.00 -9.31
C LEU A 461 -2.72 -19.23 -9.00
N VAL A 462 -3.72 -19.90 -8.48
CA VAL A 462 -5.04 -19.35 -8.17
C VAL A 462 -5.30 -19.56 -6.68
N ARG A 463 -5.86 -18.57 -6.02
CA ARG A 463 -6.26 -18.65 -4.60
C ARG A 463 -7.76 -18.43 -4.45
N ARG A 464 -8.31 -18.88 -3.33
CA ARG A 464 -9.64 -18.49 -2.89
C ARG A 464 -9.56 -17.27 -1.96
N THR A 465 -10.59 -16.43 -1.97
CA THR A 465 -10.75 -15.32 -1.01
C THR A 465 -11.23 -15.81 0.35
N VAL A 466 -11.86 -16.99 0.40
CA VAL A 466 -12.20 -17.69 1.65
C VAL A 466 -10.99 -18.40 2.26
N TYR A 467 -11.01 -18.60 3.58
CA TYR A 467 -9.88 -19.19 4.32
C TYR A 467 -9.71 -20.69 4.05
N LYS A 468 -10.83 -21.40 3.93
CA LYS A 468 -10.86 -22.84 3.65
C LYS A 468 -11.63 -23.13 2.36
N PRO A 469 -11.21 -24.11 1.54
CA PRO A 469 -12.01 -24.55 0.40
C PRO A 469 -13.43 -24.94 0.82
N GLU A 470 -13.59 -25.53 2.02
CA GLU A 470 -14.89 -25.94 2.54
C GLU A 470 -15.85 -24.77 2.83
N ASP A 471 -15.34 -23.55 2.97
CA ASP A 471 -16.18 -22.36 3.17
C ASP A 471 -17.07 -22.08 1.95
N VAL A 472 -16.70 -22.54 0.75
CA VAL A 472 -17.56 -22.48 -0.45
C VAL A 472 -18.91 -23.15 -0.19
N PHE A 473 -18.91 -24.30 0.49
CA PHE A 473 -20.15 -25.04 0.79
C PHE A 473 -20.99 -24.32 1.84
N GLU A 474 -20.35 -23.62 2.77
CA GLU A 474 -21.04 -22.76 3.73
C GLU A 474 -21.71 -21.55 3.06
N LEU A 475 -21.11 -21.02 1.99
CA LEU A 475 -21.71 -19.97 1.19
C LEU A 475 -22.90 -20.50 0.39
N MET A 476 -22.76 -21.67 -0.25
CA MET A 476 -23.87 -22.36 -0.89
C MET A 476 -25.04 -22.58 0.07
N GLN A 477 -24.76 -23.10 1.28
CA GLN A 477 -25.79 -23.35 2.29
C GLN A 477 -26.60 -22.09 2.65
N ARG A 478 -25.98 -20.91 2.64
CA ARG A 478 -26.66 -19.64 2.94
C ARG A 478 -27.43 -19.07 1.73
N GLN A 479 -27.11 -19.51 0.52
CA GLN A 479 -27.81 -19.11 -0.72
C GLN A 479 -28.94 -20.06 -1.10
N LEU A 480 -28.88 -21.32 -0.67
CA LEU A 480 -29.90 -22.33 -0.97
C LEU A 480 -31.32 -22.06 -0.44
N PRO A 481 -31.54 -21.40 0.73
CA PRO A 481 -32.89 -21.06 1.18
C PRO A 481 -33.66 -20.25 0.13
N GLY A 482 -34.80 -20.78 -0.32
CA GLY A 482 -35.66 -20.16 -1.34
C GLY A 482 -35.39 -20.58 -2.79
N THR A 483 -34.37 -21.40 -3.07
CA THR A 483 -33.97 -21.75 -4.46
C THR A 483 -34.69 -22.94 -5.09
N ASN A 484 -35.62 -23.62 -4.39
CA ASN A 484 -36.28 -24.87 -4.82
C ASN A 484 -35.35 -26.03 -5.25
N LEU A 485 -34.02 -25.84 -5.27
CA LEU A 485 -33.03 -26.83 -5.66
C LEU A 485 -32.94 -27.99 -4.67
N LEU A 486 -33.20 -27.71 -3.39
CA LEU A 486 -33.15 -28.68 -2.30
C LEU A 486 -34.31 -28.48 -1.32
N PRO A 487 -34.84 -29.56 -0.74
CA PRO A 487 -35.83 -29.46 0.33
C PRO A 487 -35.20 -28.87 1.60
N THR A 488 -36.00 -28.18 2.42
CA THR A 488 -35.53 -27.45 3.61
C THR A 488 -34.68 -28.30 4.54
N HIS A 489 -35.01 -29.58 4.75
CA HIS A 489 -34.23 -30.46 5.63
C HIS A 489 -32.83 -30.77 5.11
N ALA A 490 -32.63 -30.79 3.78
CA ALA A 490 -31.31 -30.97 3.17
C ALA A 490 -30.48 -29.68 3.22
N VAL A 491 -31.12 -28.51 3.15
CA VAL A 491 -30.45 -27.21 3.22
C VAL A 491 -29.81 -26.98 4.60
N VAL A 492 -30.49 -27.37 5.70
CA VAL A 492 -30.02 -27.11 7.08
C VAL A 492 -28.61 -27.66 7.37
N ARG A 493 -28.23 -28.79 6.75
CA ARG A 493 -26.90 -29.42 6.91
C ARG A 493 -26.15 -29.57 5.59
N PHE A 494 -26.45 -28.72 4.60
CA PHE A 494 -25.90 -28.85 3.25
C PHE A 494 -24.36 -28.95 3.25
N ALA A 495 -23.67 -28.01 3.90
CA ALA A 495 -22.21 -27.93 3.86
C ALA A 495 -21.55 -29.19 4.47
N GLU A 496 -22.02 -29.62 5.63
CA GLU A 496 -21.56 -30.85 6.31
C GLU A 496 -21.81 -32.08 5.42
N MET A 497 -22.98 -32.15 4.81
CA MET A 497 -23.41 -33.32 4.03
C MET A 497 -22.77 -33.39 2.65
N ARG A 498 -22.52 -32.26 2.00
CA ARG A 498 -21.77 -32.19 0.73
C ARG A 498 -20.33 -32.65 0.91
N GLN A 499 -19.67 -32.28 2.01
CA GLN A 499 -18.33 -32.78 2.35
C GLN A 499 -18.35 -34.27 2.69
N ALA A 500 -19.35 -34.72 3.47
CA ALA A 500 -19.48 -36.12 3.85
C ALA A 500 -19.76 -37.02 2.64
N ALA A 501 -20.59 -36.56 1.70
CA ALA A 501 -20.84 -37.25 0.44
C ALA A 501 -19.54 -37.45 -0.36
N GLU A 502 -18.71 -36.40 -0.48
CA GLU A 502 -17.41 -36.53 -1.16
C GLU A 502 -16.51 -37.57 -0.48
N ARG A 503 -16.37 -37.50 0.85
CA ARG A 503 -15.60 -38.49 1.61
C ARG A 503 -16.13 -39.90 1.42
N LEU A 504 -17.45 -40.06 1.34
CA LEU A 504 -18.09 -41.35 1.11
C LEU A 504 -17.81 -41.88 -0.30
N VAL A 505 -17.94 -41.04 -1.34
CA VAL A 505 -17.59 -41.42 -2.71
C VAL A 505 -16.10 -41.78 -2.81
N ARG A 506 -15.20 -41.00 -2.21
CA ARG A 506 -13.77 -41.32 -2.14
C ARG A 506 -13.52 -42.65 -1.44
N SER A 507 -14.13 -42.89 -0.29
CA SER A 507 -13.97 -44.17 0.44
C SER A 507 -14.50 -45.37 -0.36
N LYS A 508 -15.63 -45.22 -1.08
CA LYS A 508 -16.17 -46.26 -1.97
C LYS A 508 -15.22 -46.50 -3.14
N ARG A 509 -14.68 -45.43 -3.74
CA ARG A 509 -13.73 -45.50 -4.85
C ARG A 509 -12.43 -46.19 -4.45
N ASP A 510 -11.83 -45.80 -3.33
CA ASP A 510 -10.59 -46.39 -2.82
C ASP A 510 -10.74 -47.88 -2.48
N ALA A 511 -11.93 -48.29 -2.00
CA ALA A 511 -12.22 -49.71 -1.77
C ALA A 511 -12.34 -50.48 -3.09
N ALA A 512 -13.05 -49.92 -4.08
CA ALA A 512 -13.25 -50.53 -5.39
C ALA A 512 -11.94 -50.68 -6.18
N LEU A 513 -11.02 -49.71 -6.08
CA LEU A 513 -9.72 -49.72 -6.78
C LEU A 513 -8.70 -50.73 -6.21
N LYS A 514 -8.96 -51.31 -5.02
CA LYS A 514 -8.13 -52.41 -4.48
C LYS A 514 -8.41 -53.74 -5.18
N GLU A 515 -9.52 -53.84 -5.89
CA GLU A 515 -9.88 -55.04 -6.65
C GLU A 515 -9.10 -55.04 -7.99
N PRO A 516 -8.23 -56.04 -8.25
CA PRO A 516 -7.31 -56.03 -9.39
C PRO A 516 -7.99 -55.95 -10.78
N GLU A 517 -9.26 -56.32 -10.87
CA GLU A 517 -10.03 -56.34 -12.12
C GLU A 517 -10.83 -55.05 -12.36
N ASN A 518 -10.75 -54.06 -11.47
CA ASN A 518 -11.54 -52.86 -11.54
C ASN A 518 -10.88 -51.77 -12.41
N ALA A 519 -11.51 -51.40 -13.52
CA ALA A 519 -11.04 -50.38 -14.46
C ALA A 519 -11.59 -48.96 -14.18
N LEU A 520 -12.10 -48.70 -12.97
CA LEU A 520 -12.59 -47.37 -12.59
C LEU A 520 -11.45 -46.33 -12.57
N ALA A 521 -11.78 -45.09 -12.94
CA ALA A 521 -10.88 -43.95 -12.79
C ALA A 521 -10.51 -43.73 -11.31
N GLU A 522 -9.30 -43.27 -11.01
CA GLU A 522 -8.88 -42.97 -9.63
C GLU A 522 -9.59 -41.75 -9.05
N GLU A 523 -9.76 -40.71 -9.87
CA GLU A 523 -10.44 -39.48 -9.46
C GLU A 523 -11.96 -39.60 -9.63
N ILE A 524 -12.66 -38.92 -8.72
CA ILE A 524 -14.13 -38.82 -8.70
C ILE A 524 -14.57 -37.52 -9.38
N THR A 525 -15.79 -37.49 -9.90
CA THR A 525 -16.38 -36.30 -10.50
C THR A 525 -17.31 -35.59 -9.53
N ILE A 526 -17.46 -34.28 -9.69
CA ILE A 526 -18.42 -33.50 -8.89
C ILE A 526 -19.87 -34.03 -9.02
N LYS A 527 -20.24 -34.59 -10.18
CA LYS A 527 -21.56 -35.16 -10.42
C LYS A 527 -21.81 -36.38 -9.53
N GLU A 528 -20.85 -37.31 -9.46
CA GLU A 528 -20.91 -38.47 -8.55
C GLU A 528 -21.09 -38.04 -7.09
N VAL A 529 -20.45 -36.94 -6.69
CA VAL A 529 -20.58 -36.40 -5.34
C VAL A 529 -21.98 -35.87 -5.06
N TYR A 530 -22.58 -35.13 -5.99
CA TYR A 530 -23.95 -34.62 -5.82
C TYR A 530 -25.02 -35.71 -5.93
N GLU A 531 -24.79 -36.75 -6.72
CA GLU A 531 -25.63 -37.94 -6.76
C GLU A 531 -25.61 -38.68 -5.41
N GLU A 532 -24.42 -38.88 -4.83
CA GLU A 532 -24.30 -39.46 -3.48
C GLU A 532 -24.92 -38.55 -2.42
N PHE A 533 -24.72 -37.24 -2.52
CA PHE A 533 -25.35 -36.27 -1.62
C PHE A 533 -26.89 -36.39 -1.66
N ALA A 534 -27.48 -36.40 -2.86
CA ALA A 534 -28.92 -36.53 -3.06
C ALA A 534 -29.45 -37.83 -2.43
N TYR A 535 -28.70 -38.93 -2.60
CA TYR A 535 -29.00 -40.20 -1.95
C TYR A 535 -28.94 -40.10 -0.43
N CYS A 536 -27.87 -39.51 0.14
CA CYS A 536 -27.69 -39.36 1.59
C CYS A 536 -28.81 -38.55 2.25
N VAL A 537 -29.27 -37.46 1.61
CA VAL A 537 -30.31 -36.58 2.18
C VAL A 537 -31.74 -37.01 1.84
N ARG A 538 -31.90 -38.17 1.20
CA ARG A 538 -33.20 -38.78 0.83
C ARG A 538 -34.09 -37.84 0.02
N ALA A 539 -33.49 -37.08 -0.87
CA ALA A 539 -34.19 -36.14 -1.73
C ALA A 539 -34.28 -36.73 -3.16
N GLY A 540 -35.48 -37.16 -3.54
CA GLY A 540 -35.77 -37.62 -4.90
C GLY A 540 -35.97 -36.43 -5.86
N ASN A 541 -35.61 -36.62 -7.14
CA ASN A 541 -35.72 -35.61 -8.21
C ASN A 541 -34.97 -34.28 -7.94
N ILE A 542 -33.72 -34.34 -7.47
CA ILE A 542 -32.84 -33.17 -7.41
C ILE A 542 -32.22 -32.91 -8.79
N ASP A 543 -32.22 -31.64 -9.24
CA ASP A 543 -31.41 -31.20 -10.37
C ASP A 543 -29.94 -31.10 -9.95
N VAL A 544 -29.20 -32.20 -10.13
CA VAL A 544 -27.77 -32.29 -9.83
C VAL A 544 -26.97 -31.26 -10.66
N ASP A 545 -27.33 -31.06 -11.92
CA ASP A 545 -26.59 -30.15 -12.79
C ASP A 545 -26.76 -28.69 -12.33
N ALA A 546 -27.92 -28.33 -11.75
CA ALA A 546 -28.11 -27.02 -11.13
C ALA A 546 -27.25 -26.81 -9.87
N LEU A 547 -27.10 -27.84 -9.02
CA LEU A 547 -26.22 -27.76 -7.86
C LEU A 547 -24.74 -27.65 -8.26
N VAL A 548 -24.32 -28.37 -9.30
CA VAL A 548 -22.97 -28.25 -9.88
C VAL A 548 -22.75 -26.84 -10.42
N ARG A 549 -23.70 -26.26 -11.15
CA ARG A 549 -23.62 -24.87 -11.63
C ARG A 549 -23.49 -23.88 -10.48
N LEU A 550 -24.29 -24.04 -9.43
CA LEU A 550 -24.23 -23.17 -8.24
C LEU A 550 -22.87 -23.25 -7.53
N GLU A 551 -22.30 -24.46 -7.36
CA GLU A 551 -20.95 -24.62 -6.78
C GLU A 551 -19.89 -23.94 -7.66
N GLN A 552 -19.97 -24.11 -8.99
CA GLN A 552 -19.06 -23.47 -9.94
C GLN A 552 -19.18 -21.93 -9.94
N GLU A 553 -20.40 -21.39 -9.88
CA GLU A 553 -20.64 -19.95 -9.80
C GLU A 553 -20.05 -19.35 -8.53
N ILE A 554 -20.23 -20.02 -7.39
CA ILE A 554 -19.67 -19.57 -6.12
C ILE A 554 -18.14 -19.72 -6.11
N GLU A 555 -17.59 -20.81 -6.61
CA GLU A 555 -16.14 -20.96 -6.78
C GLU A 555 -15.55 -19.82 -7.63
N LEU A 556 -16.13 -19.53 -8.80
CA LEU A 556 -15.68 -18.41 -9.66
C LEU A 556 -15.77 -17.07 -8.94
N SER A 557 -16.79 -16.87 -8.10
CA SER A 557 -16.96 -15.63 -7.34
C SER A 557 -15.83 -15.38 -6.33
N VAL A 558 -15.18 -16.45 -5.82
CA VAL A 558 -14.13 -16.38 -4.79
C VAL A 558 -12.72 -16.69 -5.31
N LEU A 559 -12.57 -17.15 -6.56
CA LEU A 559 -11.26 -17.47 -7.14
C LEU A 559 -10.60 -16.22 -7.74
N ARG A 560 -9.33 -16.01 -7.39
CA ARG A 560 -8.48 -14.88 -7.81
C ARG A 560 -7.07 -15.35 -8.15
N PRO A 561 -6.33 -14.65 -9.03
CA PRO A 561 -4.92 -14.96 -9.22
C PRO A 561 -4.14 -14.80 -7.90
N ARG A 562 -3.29 -15.79 -7.60
CA ARG A 562 -2.35 -15.72 -6.49
C ARG A 562 -1.12 -14.94 -6.94
N ARG A 563 -0.82 -13.83 -6.27
CA ARG A 563 0.24 -12.87 -6.69
C ARG A 563 1.59 -13.53 -6.95
N ILE A 564 2.09 -14.33 -5.99
CA ILE A 564 3.36 -15.05 -6.16
C ILE A 564 3.31 -16.08 -7.28
N GLY A 565 2.20 -16.80 -7.42
CA GLY A 565 2.00 -17.75 -8.52
C GLY A 565 2.07 -17.06 -9.87
N ARG A 566 1.41 -15.92 -10.01
CA ARG A 566 1.43 -15.09 -11.21
C ARG A 566 2.85 -14.62 -11.55
N ALA A 567 3.57 -14.08 -10.57
CA ALA A 567 4.95 -13.62 -10.78
C ALA A 567 5.86 -14.75 -11.27
N ILE A 568 5.76 -15.95 -10.70
CA ILE A 568 6.56 -17.11 -11.09
C ILE A 568 6.16 -17.62 -12.48
N TYR A 569 4.87 -17.59 -12.80
CA TYR A 569 4.36 -17.95 -14.12
C TYR A 569 4.89 -17.00 -15.21
N ASP A 570 4.80 -15.69 -14.98
CA ASP A 570 5.31 -14.68 -15.90
C ASP A 570 6.83 -14.78 -16.07
N PHE A 571 7.57 -15.13 -15.01
CA PHE A 571 9.00 -15.41 -15.10
C PHE A 571 9.31 -16.66 -15.92
N ALA A 572 8.49 -17.71 -15.84
CA ALA A 572 8.64 -18.88 -16.71
C ALA A 572 8.44 -18.52 -18.18
N LEU A 573 7.43 -17.69 -18.49
CA LEU A 573 7.19 -17.17 -19.85
C LEU A 573 8.38 -16.33 -20.35
N ALA A 574 8.86 -15.39 -19.52
CA ALA A 574 9.99 -14.51 -19.87
C ALA A 574 11.28 -15.30 -20.13
N ASN A 575 11.47 -16.44 -19.45
CA ASN A 575 12.58 -17.36 -19.67
C ASN A 575 12.30 -18.42 -20.77
N LYS A 576 11.26 -18.22 -21.58
CA LYS A 576 10.88 -19.06 -22.73
C LYS A 576 10.70 -20.54 -22.37
N LYS A 577 10.21 -20.83 -21.16
CA LYS A 577 9.92 -22.20 -20.74
C LYS A 577 8.57 -22.66 -21.32
N ARG A 578 8.45 -23.93 -21.67
CA ARG A 578 7.14 -24.54 -21.98
C ARG A 578 6.37 -24.69 -20.67
N ILE A 579 5.14 -24.21 -20.61
CA ILE A 579 4.35 -24.24 -19.37
C ILE A 579 3.23 -25.26 -19.49
N VAL A 580 3.07 -26.10 -18.46
CA VAL A 580 1.93 -27.00 -18.33
C VAL A 580 1.31 -26.87 -16.95
N LEU A 581 0.00 -27.07 -16.88
CA LEU A 581 -0.77 -26.90 -15.65
C LEU A 581 -1.34 -28.24 -15.20
N THR A 582 -1.28 -28.53 -13.90
CA THR A 582 -1.81 -29.76 -13.31
C THR A 582 -2.72 -29.42 -12.14
N SER A 583 -3.80 -30.18 -11.95
CA SER A 583 -4.74 -29.94 -10.86
C SER A 583 -5.40 -31.23 -10.41
N ASP A 584 -5.36 -31.49 -9.10
CA ASP A 584 -6.18 -32.53 -8.46
C ASP A 584 -7.53 -31.91 -8.09
N PHE A 585 -8.51 -31.96 -9.00
CA PHE A 585 -9.80 -31.30 -8.82
C PHE A 585 -10.96 -32.06 -9.47
N ILE A 586 -12.11 -32.09 -8.79
CA ILE A 586 -13.28 -32.89 -9.17
C ILE A 586 -14.17 -32.24 -10.25
N HIS A 587 -13.96 -30.95 -10.53
CA HIS A 587 -14.68 -30.25 -11.61
C HIS A 587 -14.05 -30.54 -12.98
N PRO A 588 -14.83 -30.43 -14.07
CA PRO A 588 -14.34 -30.72 -15.42
C PRO A 588 -13.32 -29.69 -15.94
N LEU A 589 -12.56 -30.06 -16.97
CA LEU A 589 -11.57 -29.19 -17.63
C LEU A 589 -12.16 -27.84 -18.05
N ALA A 590 -13.36 -27.81 -18.64
CA ALA A 590 -14.03 -26.58 -19.07
C ALA A 590 -14.24 -25.56 -17.93
N PHE A 591 -14.37 -26.03 -16.68
CA PHE A 591 -14.42 -25.13 -15.53
C PHE A 591 -13.05 -24.54 -15.20
N ILE A 592 -12.00 -25.36 -15.24
CA ILE A 592 -10.62 -24.91 -14.99
C ILE A 592 -10.16 -23.91 -16.06
N GLU A 593 -10.51 -24.13 -17.32
CA GLU A 593 -10.21 -23.19 -18.40
C GLU A 593 -10.85 -21.81 -18.14
N ARG A 594 -12.11 -21.78 -17.70
CA ARG A 594 -12.78 -20.53 -17.28
C ARG A 594 -12.09 -19.87 -16.08
N VAL A 595 -11.62 -20.66 -15.11
CA VAL A 595 -10.86 -20.13 -13.96
C VAL A 595 -9.55 -19.49 -14.41
N LEU A 596 -8.81 -20.15 -15.31
CA LEU A 596 -7.53 -19.65 -15.84
C LEU A 596 -7.72 -18.39 -16.67
N GLU A 597 -8.76 -18.35 -17.51
CA GLU A 597 -9.16 -17.17 -18.29
C GLU A 597 -9.53 -16.00 -17.35
N GLN A 598 -10.39 -16.22 -16.36
CA GLN A 598 -10.75 -15.21 -15.35
C GLN A 598 -9.54 -14.69 -14.57
N CYS A 599 -8.54 -15.56 -14.33
CA CYS A 599 -7.31 -15.20 -13.62
C CYS A 599 -6.21 -14.65 -14.55
N GLY A 600 -6.47 -14.51 -15.86
CA GLY A 600 -5.57 -13.94 -16.85
C GLY A 600 -4.36 -14.80 -17.20
N TYR A 601 -4.43 -16.13 -17.05
CA TYR A 601 -3.34 -17.05 -17.38
C TYR A 601 -3.39 -17.47 -18.85
N GLU A 602 -2.42 -17.01 -19.63
CA GLU A 602 -2.28 -17.31 -21.06
C GLU A 602 -0.88 -17.87 -21.39
N GLY A 603 -0.75 -18.57 -22.52
CA GLY A 603 0.55 -19.05 -23.01
C GLY A 603 1.02 -20.40 -22.44
N HIS A 604 0.18 -21.08 -21.66
CA HIS A 604 0.40 -22.48 -21.30
C HIS A 604 0.09 -23.41 -22.48
N GLU A 605 0.82 -24.52 -22.57
CA GLU A 605 0.69 -25.49 -23.66
C GLU A 605 -0.48 -26.44 -23.45
N ARG A 606 -0.66 -26.94 -22.23
CA ARG A 606 -1.70 -27.92 -21.86
C ARG A 606 -2.10 -27.82 -20.39
N VAL A 607 -3.33 -28.26 -20.12
CA VAL A 607 -3.90 -28.38 -18.76
C VAL A 607 -4.29 -29.85 -18.50
N PHE A 608 -3.83 -30.40 -17.38
CA PHE A 608 -4.10 -31.76 -16.95
C PHE A 608 -4.91 -31.75 -15.64
N VAL A 609 -6.19 -32.10 -15.72
CA VAL A 609 -7.10 -32.12 -14.57
C VAL A 609 -7.40 -33.56 -14.17
N SER A 610 -7.28 -33.89 -12.89
CA SER A 610 -7.43 -35.26 -12.40
C SER A 610 -8.78 -35.88 -12.73
N SER A 611 -9.88 -35.11 -12.71
CA SER A 611 -11.22 -35.58 -13.08
C SER A 611 -11.38 -35.94 -14.56
N ALA A 612 -10.59 -35.30 -15.44
CA ALA A 612 -10.62 -35.55 -16.88
C ALA A 612 -9.69 -36.70 -17.28
N VAL A 613 -8.52 -36.80 -16.63
CA VAL A 613 -7.54 -37.88 -16.86
C VAL A 613 -7.92 -39.16 -16.11
N GLY A 614 -8.62 -39.03 -14.98
CA GLY A 614 -8.95 -40.12 -14.08
C GLY A 614 -7.79 -40.55 -13.16
N SER A 615 -6.83 -39.67 -12.88
CA SER A 615 -5.61 -39.97 -12.09
C SER A 615 -5.16 -38.76 -11.26
N LYS A 616 -4.60 -38.99 -10.07
CA LYS A 616 -4.22 -37.94 -9.09
C LYS A 616 -2.72 -37.68 -9.03
N LYS A 617 -2.31 -36.47 -8.62
CA LYS A 617 -0.93 -36.16 -8.20
C LYS A 617 -0.58 -36.85 -6.90
N HIS A 618 -1.53 -36.97 -5.97
CA HIS A 618 -1.28 -37.58 -4.66
C HIS A 618 -0.81 -39.06 -4.74
N SER A 619 -1.25 -39.81 -5.76
CA SER A 619 -0.75 -41.17 -6.07
C SER A 619 0.48 -41.18 -6.97
N GLY A 620 0.79 -40.04 -7.61
CA GLY A 620 1.82 -39.88 -8.61
C GLY A 620 1.40 -40.30 -10.03
N ALA A 621 0.19 -40.84 -10.21
CA ALA A 621 -0.29 -41.33 -11.50
C ALA A 621 -0.48 -40.21 -12.53
N LEU A 622 -0.91 -39.01 -12.10
CA LEU A 622 -1.03 -37.86 -13.00
C LEU A 622 0.33 -37.44 -13.58
N PHE A 623 1.42 -37.53 -12.81
CA PHE A 623 2.76 -37.23 -13.32
C PHE A 623 3.25 -38.25 -14.35
N ASP A 624 2.85 -39.53 -14.23
CA ASP A 624 3.14 -40.53 -15.26
C ASP A 624 2.43 -40.20 -16.58
N TYR A 625 1.19 -39.71 -16.51
CA TYR A 625 0.43 -39.25 -17.67
C TYR A 625 1.07 -38.00 -18.30
N VAL A 626 1.39 -37.00 -17.49
CA VAL A 626 2.08 -35.78 -17.92
C VAL A 626 3.41 -36.10 -18.62
N ARG A 627 4.19 -37.04 -18.06
CA ARG A 627 5.45 -37.51 -18.67
C ARG A 627 5.21 -38.15 -20.04
N ALA A 628 4.16 -38.99 -20.17
CA ALA A 628 3.85 -39.66 -21.42
C ALA A 628 3.46 -38.66 -22.52
N GLU A 629 2.74 -37.59 -22.17
CA GLU A 629 2.19 -36.62 -23.11
C GLU A 629 3.18 -35.52 -23.55
N ILE A 630 4.09 -35.07 -22.68
CA ILE A 630 4.95 -33.90 -22.94
C ILE A 630 6.22 -34.23 -23.75
N ALA A 631 6.56 -35.51 -23.88
CA ALA A 631 7.71 -36.01 -24.64
C ALA A 631 9.06 -35.37 -24.25
N VAL A 632 9.27 -35.11 -22.95
CA VAL A 632 10.51 -34.55 -22.38
C VAL A 632 11.01 -35.48 -21.26
N ASN A 633 12.33 -35.55 -21.07
CA ASN A 633 12.92 -36.30 -19.95
C ASN A 633 12.40 -35.71 -18.62
N PRO A 634 11.86 -36.53 -17.69
CA PRO A 634 11.40 -36.07 -16.37
C PRO A 634 12.36 -35.14 -15.63
N ASP A 635 13.68 -35.38 -15.71
CA ASP A 635 14.70 -34.58 -15.02
C ASP A 635 14.79 -33.13 -15.56
N ASN A 636 14.19 -32.87 -16.72
CA ASN A 636 14.08 -31.57 -17.38
C ASN A 636 12.76 -30.85 -17.10
N ILE A 637 11.90 -31.42 -16.25
CA ILE A 637 10.63 -30.83 -15.83
C ILE A 637 10.79 -30.29 -14.40
N LEU A 638 10.45 -29.02 -14.19
CA LEU A 638 10.34 -28.40 -12.87
C LEU A 638 8.87 -28.25 -12.51
N HIS A 639 8.42 -28.98 -11.48
CA HIS A 639 7.10 -28.82 -10.91
C HIS A 639 7.09 -27.84 -9.74
N ILE A 640 6.11 -26.96 -9.71
CA ILE A 640 5.94 -25.92 -8.68
C ILE A 640 4.53 -26.04 -8.12
N GLY A 641 4.41 -26.24 -6.81
CA GLY A 641 3.11 -26.41 -6.16
C GLY A 641 3.14 -26.16 -4.65
N ASP A 642 1.98 -26.16 -4.01
CA ASP A 642 1.81 -25.82 -2.61
C ASP A 642 1.84 -27.03 -1.67
N ASN A 643 1.62 -28.24 -2.20
CA ASN A 643 1.48 -29.44 -1.39
C ASN A 643 2.82 -30.17 -1.21
N PRO A 644 3.36 -30.30 0.02
CA PRO A 644 4.63 -30.98 0.26
C PRO A 644 4.66 -32.45 -0.17
N ILE A 645 3.50 -33.14 -0.17
CA ILE A 645 3.41 -34.55 -0.56
C ILE A 645 3.08 -34.65 -2.05
N GLY A 646 1.95 -34.09 -2.47
CA GLY A 646 1.42 -34.21 -3.83
C GLY A 646 2.29 -33.55 -4.89
N ASP A 647 2.83 -32.37 -4.61
CA ASP A 647 3.57 -31.59 -5.62
C ASP A 647 5.08 -31.77 -5.47
N VAL A 648 5.58 -31.93 -4.24
CA VAL A 648 7.02 -32.01 -4.00
C VAL A 648 7.50 -33.46 -3.95
N GLN A 649 6.99 -34.27 -3.02
CA GLN A 649 7.45 -35.64 -2.84
C GLN A 649 7.10 -36.53 -4.05
N ARG A 650 5.83 -36.55 -4.49
CA ARG A 650 5.40 -37.42 -5.61
C ARG A 650 6.04 -37.03 -6.93
N ALA A 651 6.21 -35.74 -7.20
CA ALA A 651 6.94 -35.29 -8.39
C ALA A 651 8.39 -35.80 -8.39
N ARG A 652 9.10 -35.73 -7.24
CA ARG A 652 10.47 -36.25 -7.11
C ARG A 652 10.55 -37.76 -7.27
N GLU A 653 9.59 -38.51 -6.74
CA GLU A 653 9.49 -39.97 -6.94
C GLU A 653 9.34 -40.33 -8.43
N LYS A 654 8.74 -39.44 -9.23
CA LYS A 654 8.61 -39.54 -10.70
C LYS A 654 9.74 -38.86 -11.47
N LYS A 655 10.82 -38.47 -10.77
CA LYS A 655 12.04 -37.82 -11.28
C LYS A 655 11.88 -36.38 -11.78
N PHE A 656 10.79 -35.70 -11.42
CA PHE A 656 10.65 -34.29 -11.72
C PHE A 656 11.48 -33.50 -10.70
N ARG A 657 12.03 -32.36 -11.10
CA ARG A 657 12.49 -31.35 -10.13
C ARG A 657 11.26 -30.76 -9.46
N SER A 658 11.33 -30.38 -8.20
CA SER A 658 10.17 -29.75 -7.54
C SER A 658 10.54 -28.71 -6.48
N VAL A 659 9.74 -27.64 -6.45
CA VAL A 659 9.85 -26.55 -5.48
C VAL A 659 8.50 -26.31 -4.82
N LEU A 660 8.53 -26.10 -3.50
CA LEU A 660 7.37 -25.81 -2.68
C LEU A 660 7.08 -24.30 -2.66
N ILE A 661 5.82 -23.92 -2.88
CA ILE A 661 5.33 -22.58 -2.55
C ILE A 661 4.26 -22.71 -1.47
N PRO A 662 4.58 -22.47 -0.19
CA PRO A 662 3.60 -22.62 0.88
C PRO A 662 2.34 -21.81 0.60
N SER A 663 1.15 -22.39 0.80
CA SER A 663 -0.11 -21.66 0.69
C SER A 663 -0.21 -20.55 1.74
N GLY A 664 -1.03 -19.53 1.50
CA GLY A 664 -1.25 -18.43 2.47
C GLY A 664 -1.74 -18.96 3.82
N ARG A 665 -2.58 -20.00 3.80
CA ARG A 665 -3.04 -20.71 4.99
C ARG A 665 -1.89 -21.39 5.76
N ALA A 666 -0.97 -22.05 5.06
CA ALA A 666 0.20 -22.67 5.69
C ALA A 666 1.10 -21.64 6.38
N LEU A 667 1.33 -20.50 5.73
CA LEU A 667 2.09 -19.38 6.31
C LEU A 667 1.39 -18.78 7.53
N LEU A 668 0.09 -18.54 7.45
CA LEU A 668 -0.67 -17.99 8.57
C LEU A 668 -0.67 -18.92 9.79
N LYS A 669 -0.76 -20.24 9.56
CA LYS A 669 -0.65 -21.24 10.63
C LYS A 669 0.69 -21.15 11.36
N GLU A 670 1.79 -20.93 10.65
CA GLU A 670 3.11 -20.72 11.25
C GLU A 670 3.19 -19.40 12.05
N ALA A 671 2.59 -18.32 11.53
CA ALA A 671 2.46 -17.05 12.25
C ALA A 671 1.68 -17.20 13.56
N LEU A 672 0.51 -17.85 13.54
CA LEU A 672 -0.32 -18.03 14.72
C LEU A 672 0.40 -18.85 15.81
N LEU A 673 1.14 -19.89 15.41
CA LEU A 673 1.96 -20.67 16.35
C LEU A 673 3.04 -19.82 17.01
N THR A 674 3.66 -18.90 16.26
CA THR A 674 4.66 -17.95 16.79
C THR A 674 4.04 -16.98 17.81
N LEU A 675 2.76 -16.62 17.63
CA LEU A 675 1.96 -15.85 18.60
C LEU A 675 1.42 -16.69 19.76
N GLY A 676 1.76 -17.99 19.84
CA GLY A 676 1.30 -18.89 20.89
C GLY A 676 -0.18 -19.28 20.79
N THR A 677 -0.76 -19.22 19.59
CA THR A 677 -2.17 -19.56 19.33
C THR A 677 -2.31 -20.65 18.26
N SER A 678 -3.43 -21.38 18.29
CA SER A 678 -3.75 -22.42 17.32
C SER A 678 -4.69 -21.91 16.21
N GLU A 679 -4.51 -22.41 14.99
CA GLU A 679 -5.45 -22.21 13.87
C GLU A 679 -6.90 -22.57 14.23
N ALA A 680 -7.10 -23.48 15.19
CA ALA A 680 -8.43 -23.90 15.65
C ALA A 680 -9.32 -22.74 16.17
N VAL A 681 -8.72 -21.61 16.58
CA VAL A 681 -9.48 -20.42 17.00
C VAL A 681 -10.25 -19.79 15.83
N LEU A 682 -9.75 -19.95 14.60
CA LEU A 682 -10.38 -19.45 13.38
C LEU A 682 -11.61 -20.28 13.00
N ASP A 683 -11.61 -21.59 13.32
CA ASP A 683 -12.65 -22.55 12.88
C ASP A 683 -14.05 -22.23 13.41
N LYS A 684 -14.14 -21.45 14.49
CA LYS A 684 -15.42 -21.13 15.15
C LYS A 684 -15.99 -19.77 14.77
N SER A 685 -15.31 -18.98 13.95
CA SER A 685 -15.83 -17.68 13.47
C SER A 685 -15.56 -17.53 11.97
N PHE A 686 -16.64 -17.40 11.19
CA PHE A 686 -16.55 -17.13 9.75
C PHE A 686 -15.90 -15.76 9.50
N TYR A 687 -16.22 -14.77 10.34
CA TYR A 687 -15.62 -13.45 10.28
C TYR A 687 -14.10 -13.52 10.47
N LEU A 688 -13.64 -14.10 11.59
CA LEU A 688 -12.23 -14.13 11.93
C LEU A 688 -11.40 -14.88 10.88
N ARG A 689 -11.88 -16.04 10.42
CA ARG A 689 -11.14 -16.80 9.39
C ARG A 689 -11.10 -16.05 8.06
N THR A 690 -12.17 -15.37 7.66
CA THR A 690 -12.18 -14.55 6.43
C THR A 690 -11.16 -13.41 6.54
N ILE A 691 -11.14 -12.67 7.65
CA ILE A 691 -10.13 -11.63 7.93
C ILE A 691 -8.71 -12.22 7.85
N ALA A 692 -8.49 -13.36 8.48
CA ALA A 692 -7.19 -14.02 8.51
C ALA A 692 -6.77 -14.50 7.10
N GLY A 693 -7.71 -15.01 6.31
CA GLY A 693 -7.51 -15.40 4.91
C GLY A 693 -7.18 -14.21 4.01
N LEU A 694 -7.90 -13.10 4.15
CA LEU A 694 -7.57 -11.85 3.46
C LEU A 694 -6.16 -11.38 3.84
N PHE A 695 -5.83 -11.32 5.13
CA PHE A 695 -4.49 -10.93 5.59
C PHE A 695 -3.39 -11.81 4.99
N ALA A 696 -3.59 -13.14 5.00
CA ALA A 696 -2.63 -14.08 4.41
C ALA A 696 -2.45 -13.83 2.90
N ASN A 697 -3.56 -13.59 2.21
CA ASN A 697 -3.58 -13.33 0.77
C ASN A 697 -3.06 -11.96 0.37
N THR A 698 -2.93 -11.03 1.32
CA THR A 698 -2.51 -9.64 1.07
C THR A 698 -1.09 -9.39 1.52
N PHE A 699 -0.57 -10.14 2.51
CA PHE A 699 0.77 -9.92 3.05
C PHE A 699 1.70 -11.15 3.09
N LEU A 700 1.18 -12.39 2.98
CA LEU A 700 1.99 -13.61 3.18
C LEU A 700 2.25 -14.35 1.84
N PHE A 701 3.39 -14.07 1.18
CA PHE A 701 3.65 -14.56 -0.18
C PHE A 701 4.86 -15.47 -0.41
N SER A 702 5.71 -15.71 0.61
CA SER A 702 6.77 -16.75 0.72
C SER A 702 8.14 -16.22 1.18
N SER A 703 8.71 -16.95 2.15
CA SER A 703 10.12 -17.15 2.52
C SER A 703 11.10 -15.96 2.59
N GLY A 704 11.03 -15.21 3.69
CA GLY A 704 12.14 -14.47 4.26
C GLY A 704 11.71 -13.71 5.52
N PRO A 705 12.61 -13.39 6.48
CA PRO A 705 12.29 -12.37 7.47
C PRO A 705 11.89 -11.09 6.70
N ARG A 706 10.69 -10.56 6.97
CA ARG A 706 10.15 -9.33 6.36
C ARG A 706 10.91 -8.05 6.80
N LEU A 707 12.19 -8.17 7.10
CA LEU A 707 13.04 -7.12 7.64
C LEU A 707 14.31 -6.95 6.79
N LYS A 708 14.34 -5.83 6.06
CA LYS A 708 15.56 -5.09 5.72
C LYS A 708 15.41 -3.64 6.18
N ASP A 709 14.87 -3.42 7.38
CA ASP A 709 14.78 -2.08 7.96
C ASP A 709 16.04 -1.79 8.83
N PRO A 710 16.82 -0.74 8.53
CA PRO A 710 17.94 -0.30 9.36
C PRO A 710 17.60 -0.06 10.84
N GLU A 711 16.36 0.29 11.17
CA GLU A 711 15.91 0.58 12.55
C GLU A 711 15.70 -0.68 13.41
N THR A 712 15.68 -1.88 12.80
CA THR A 712 15.38 -3.16 13.48
C THR A 712 16.61 -4.01 13.81
N ARG A 713 17.83 -3.44 13.68
CA ARG A 713 19.10 -4.13 13.95
C ARG A 713 19.02 -4.92 15.27
N GLY A 714 19.19 -6.26 15.18
CA GLY A 714 19.26 -7.16 16.34
C GLY A 714 18.02 -8.05 16.58
N ILE A 715 16.90 -7.88 15.87
CA ILE A 715 15.75 -8.80 16.01
C ILE A 715 16.01 -10.10 15.21
N PRO A 716 15.97 -11.30 15.84
CA PRO A 716 16.18 -12.55 15.11
C PRO A 716 15.16 -12.74 13.97
N PRO A 717 15.58 -13.32 12.83
CA PRO A 717 14.75 -13.51 11.65
C PRO A 717 13.76 -14.69 11.84
N LYS A 718 12.83 -14.56 12.78
CA LYS A 718 11.67 -15.45 12.88
C LYS A 718 10.53 -14.89 12.02
N PHE A 719 9.71 -15.77 11.47
CA PHE A 719 8.51 -15.38 10.74
C PHE A 719 7.57 -14.59 11.68
N GLN A 720 7.46 -13.29 11.43
CA GLN A 720 6.60 -12.35 12.16
C GLN A 720 5.26 -12.26 11.44
N MET A 721 4.13 -12.14 12.15
CA MET A 721 2.82 -11.93 11.51
C MET A 721 2.62 -10.47 11.08
N ILE A 722 3.00 -9.52 11.92
CA ILE A 722 2.89 -8.07 11.67
C ILE A 722 4.30 -7.49 11.68
N SER A 723 4.67 -6.80 10.60
CA SER A 723 5.99 -6.19 10.39
C SER A 723 5.92 -4.71 10.03
N THR A 724 4.75 -4.19 9.69
CA THR A 724 4.53 -2.77 9.37
C THR A 724 3.31 -2.21 10.10
N LEU A 725 3.22 -0.88 10.18
CA LEU A 725 2.03 -0.19 10.72
C LEU A 725 0.78 -0.44 9.87
N GLU A 726 0.93 -0.63 8.56
CA GLU A 726 -0.19 -0.95 7.66
C GLU A 726 -0.71 -2.38 7.90
N GLU A 727 0.18 -3.37 8.04
CA GLU A 727 -0.20 -4.73 8.41
C GLU A 727 -0.91 -4.77 9.78
N MET A 728 -0.45 -3.94 10.73
CA MET A 728 -1.11 -3.78 12.02
C MET A 728 -2.50 -3.17 11.88
N GLY A 729 -2.62 -2.11 11.08
CA GLY A 729 -3.90 -1.51 10.72
C GLY A 729 -4.89 -2.53 10.17
N PHE A 730 -4.45 -3.34 9.21
CA PHE A 730 -5.27 -4.36 8.56
C PHE A 730 -5.70 -5.47 9.52
N ALA A 731 -4.76 -6.04 10.30
CA ALA A 731 -5.05 -7.21 11.13
C ALA A 731 -5.70 -6.86 12.47
N VAL A 732 -5.38 -5.71 13.05
CA VAL A 732 -5.75 -5.36 14.44
C VAL A 732 -6.91 -4.36 14.49
N VAL A 733 -6.74 -3.20 13.87
CA VAL A 733 -7.69 -2.07 13.98
C VAL A 733 -8.86 -2.23 12.99
N GLY A 734 -8.55 -2.70 11.79
CA GLY A 734 -9.50 -2.92 10.70
C GLY A 734 -10.69 -3.79 11.09
N PRO A 735 -10.51 -5.00 11.67
CA PRO A 735 -11.62 -5.90 11.94
C PRO A 735 -12.60 -5.37 12.98
N MET A 736 -12.10 -4.62 13.98
CA MET A 736 -12.96 -3.96 14.97
C MET A 736 -13.76 -2.83 14.34
N THR A 737 -13.10 -2.02 13.52
CA THR A 737 -13.72 -0.83 12.90
C THR A 737 -14.72 -1.19 11.83
N LEU A 738 -14.40 -2.18 10.98
CA LEU A 738 -15.28 -2.69 9.94
C LEU A 738 -16.59 -3.22 10.54
N ALA A 739 -16.48 -3.99 11.62
CA ALA A 739 -17.64 -4.52 12.33
C ALA A 739 -18.45 -3.42 13.02
N PHE A 740 -17.77 -2.44 13.62
CA PHE A 740 -18.42 -1.32 14.29
C PHE A 740 -19.16 -0.42 13.29
N ALA A 741 -18.51 -0.03 12.19
CA ALA A 741 -19.11 0.75 11.11
C ALA A 741 -20.33 0.04 10.52
N ASN A 742 -20.23 -1.27 10.27
CA ASN A 742 -21.39 -2.05 9.84
C ASN A 742 -22.55 -1.98 10.84
N TRP A 743 -22.25 -2.22 12.12
CA TRP A 743 -23.25 -2.21 13.17
C TRP A 743 -23.91 -0.84 13.31
N ILE A 744 -23.16 0.27 13.19
CA ILE A 744 -23.70 1.64 13.22
C ILE A 744 -24.74 1.83 12.11
N ILE A 745 -24.38 1.47 10.87
CA ILE A 745 -25.27 1.60 9.70
C ILE A 745 -26.55 0.77 9.91
N ASP A 746 -26.40 -0.50 10.28
CA ASP A 746 -27.53 -1.41 10.46
C ASP A 746 -28.48 -0.95 11.59
N ARG A 747 -27.94 -0.32 12.64
CA ARG A 747 -28.73 0.25 13.74
C ARG A 747 -29.47 1.50 13.31
N ALA A 748 -28.78 2.43 12.67
CA ALA A 748 -29.40 3.67 12.21
C ALA A 748 -30.54 3.40 11.22
N LEU A 749 -30.37 2.46 10.28
CA LEU A 749 -31.43 2.04 9.35
C LEU A 749 -32.61 1.37 10.08
N ARG A 750 -32.34 0.47 11.02
CA ARG A 750 -33.37 -0.21 11.82
C ARG A 750 -34.21 0.77 12.63
N ASP A 751 -33.56 1.77 13.23
CA ASP A 751 -34.20 2.80 14.05
C ASP A 751 -34.72 3.98 13.21
N HIS A 752 -34.74 3.85 11.87
CA HIS A 752 -35.26 4.85 10.93
C HIS A 752 -34.61 6.23 11.07
N CYS A 753 -33.30 6.27 11.29
CA CYS A 753 -32.53 7.51 11.28
C CYS A 753 -32.20 7.91 9.84
N GLY A 754 -32.45 9.18 9.49
CA GLY A 754 -32.05 9.72 8.19
C GLY A 754 -30.60 10.22 8.15
N GLN A 755 -29.95 10.29 9.31
CA GLN A 755 -28.57 10.77 9.44
C GLN A 755 -27.80 10.02 10.54
N ILE A 756 -26.49 9.85 10.34
CA ILE A 756 -25.52 9.40 11.35
C ILE A 756 -24.47 10.49 11.54
N VAL A 757 -24.32 10.96 12.78
CA VAL A 757 -23.34 11.96 13.19
C VAL A 757 -22.21 11.28 13.95
N PHE A 758 -21.02 11.25 13.36
CA PHE A 758 -19.81 10.71 13.95
C PHE A 758 -19.06 11.83 14.67
N PHE A 759 -18.86 11.68 15.98
CA PHE A 759 -18.13 12.66 16.77
C PHE A 759 -16.63 12.50 16.58
N ALA A 760 -15.96 13.58 16.19
CA ALA A 760 -14.52 13.63 16.27
C ALA A 760 -14.07 13.43 17.72
N ARG A 761 -12.87 12.89 17.95
CA ARG A 761 -11.87 12.48 16.96
C ARG A 761 -11.91 10.98 16.67
N ASP A 762 -12.36 10.23 17.66
CA ASP A 762 -12.22 8.78 17.80
C ASP A 762 -13.08 7.99 16.80
N CYS A 763 -14.05 8.66 16.17
CA CYS A 763 -14.92 8.07 15.14
C CYS A 763 -14.50 8.40 13.69
N HIS A 764 -13.30 8.95 13.46
CA HIS A 764 -12.80 9.23 12.10
C HIS A 764 -12.72 7.97 11.24
N LEU A 765 -12.03 6.93 11.72
CA LEU A 765 -11.89 5.69 10.97
C LEU A 765 -13.23 4.95 10.75
N PRO A 766 -14.12 4.82 11.74
CA PRO A 766 -15.49 4.33 11.51
C PRO A 766 -16.29 5.14 10.49
N TYR A 767 -16.14 6.47 10.46
CA TYR A 767 -16.79 7.35 9.48
C TYR A 767 -16.30 7.07 8.05
N GLU A 768 -14.99 6.99 7.85
CA GLU A 768 -14.41 6.68 6.52
C GLU A 768 -14.82 5.29 6.02
N MET A 769 -14.84 4.29 6.90
CA MET A 769 -15.36 2.97 6.53
C MET A 769 -16.86 3.02 6.21
N ALA A 770 -17.65 3.74 7.01
CA ALA A 770 -19.07 3.87 6.77
C ALA A 770 -19.38 4.52 5.41
N LYS A 771 -18.61 5.52 4.97
CA LYS A 771 -18.72 6.11 3.62
C LYS A 771 -18.56 5.07 2.53
N LYS A 772 -17.49 4.27 2.57
CA LYS A 772 -17.25 3.19 1.59
C LYS A 772 -18.38 2.15 1.61
N MET A 773 -18.87 1.80 2.79
CA MET A 773 -19.93 0.79 2.96
C MET A 773 -21.30 1.28 2.50
N VAL A 774 -21.66 2.54 2.78
CA VAL A 774 -22.90 3.16 2.30
C VAL A 774 -22.89 3.23 0.78
N ALA A 775 -21.79 3.69 0.19
CA ALA A 775 -21.64 3.76 -1.27
C ALA A 775 -21.71 2.39 -1.95
N CYS A 776 -21.00 1.40 -1.40
CA CYS A 776 -21.02 0.03 -1.93
C CYS A 776 -22.42 -0.62 -1.85
N ARG A 777 -23.30 -0.16 -0.94
CA ARG A 777 -24.65 -0.70 -0.75
C ARG A 777 -25.75 0.11 -1.43
N GLY A 778 -25.44 1.25 -2.04
CA GLY A 778 -26.44 2.14 -2.62
C GLY A 778 -27.39 2.73 -1.57
N LEU A 779 -26.86 3.13 -0.41
CA LEU A 779 -27.64 3.64 0.73
C LEU A 779 -27.61 5.18 0.85
N GLU A 780 -26.98 5.89 -0.08
CA GLU A 780 -26.76 7.34 -0.04
C GLU A 780 -28.06 8.14 0.04
N GLU A 781 -29.13 7.65 -0.59
CA GLU A 781 -30.46 8.27 -0.54
C GLU A 781 -31.21 7.98 0.77
N GLN A 782 -30.84 6.93 1.49
CA GLN A 782 -31.52 6.49 2.71
C GLN A 782 -30.90 7.09 3.98
N ILE A 783 -29.58 7.25 3.99
CA ILE A 783 -28.86 7.68 5.18
C ILE A 783 -27.69 8.60 4.88
N LYS A 784 -27.71 9.77 5.52
CA LYS A 784 -26.65 10.76 5.43
C LYS A 784 -25.58 10.54 6.49
N LEU A 785 -24.31 10.53 6.10
CA LEU A 785 -23.19 10.46 7.05
C LEU A 785 -22.60 11.84 7.29
N VAL A 786 -22.38 12.20 8.55
CA VAL A 786 -21.81 13.49 8.96
C VAL A 786 -20.67 13.27 9.93
N TYR A 787 -19.53 13.90 9.68
CA TYR A 787 -18.42 13.96 10.64
C TYR A 787 -18.43 15.33 11.33
N ALA A 788 -18.61 15.34 12.65
CA ALA A 788 -18.72 16.57 13.44
C ALA A 788 -17.46 16.79 14.29
N PRO A 789 -16.71 17.90 14.12
CA PRO A 789 -15.50 18.19 14.89
C PRO A 789 -15.86 18.59 16.34
N THR A 790 -16.12 17.59 17.16
CA THR A 790 -16.51 17.72 18.56
C THR A 790 -15.36 17.34 19.47
N SER A 791 -15.29 17.98 20.63
CA SER A 791 -14.51 17.50 21.78
C SER A 791 -15.22 17.98 23.03
N ARG A 792 -14.88 17.42 24.20
CA ARG A 792 -15.42 17.92 25.47
C ARG A 792 -15.14 19.41 25.69
N LYS A 793 -14.05 19.94 25.11
CA LYS A 793 -13.67 21.36 25.20
C LYS A 793 -14.45 22.24 24.21
N SER A 794 -14.70 21.76 23.00
CA SER A 794 -15.44 22.54 22.00
C SER A 794 -16.90 22.74 22.43
N VAL A 795 -17.54 21.72 23.04
CA VAL A 795 -18.95 21.77 23.48
C VAL A 795 -19.15 22.25 24.93
N THR A 796 -18.11 22.78 25.61
CA THR A 796 -18.27 23.34 26.96
C THR A 796 -19.35 24.43 27.00
N GLY A 797 -20.28 24.34 27.95
CA GLY A 797 -21.32 25.33 28.19
C GLY A 797 -22.59 25.16 27.34
N PHE A 798 -22.68 24.14 26.49
CA PHE A 798 -23.88 23.94 25.67
C PHE A 798 -25.10 23.49 26.48
N ASP A 799 -24.86 22.84 27.61
CA ASP A 799 -25.83 22.32 28.57
C ASP A 799 -26.25 23.34 29.65
N ILE A 800 -25.84 24.62 29.51
CA ILE A 800 -26.16 25.69 30.46
C ILE A 800 -27.21 26.63 29.85
N PHE A 801 -28.44 26.59 30.40
CA PHE A 801 -29.61 27.37 29.99
C PHE A 801 -30.16 28.24 31.12
N SER A 802 -29.80 27.95 32.37
CA SER A 802 -30.05 28.79 33.53
C SER A 802 -28.89 28.76 34.53
N PRO A 803 -28.85 29.67 35.53
CA PRO A 803 -27.82 29.65 36.57
C PRO A 803 -27.70 28.32 37.31
N GLU A 804 -28.80 27.58 37.48
CA GLU A 804 -28.85 26.30 38.18
C GLU A 804 -28.08 25.19 37.45
N ASP A 805 -27.90 25.29 36.12
CA ASP A 805 -27.24 24.24 35.34
C ASP A 805 -25.75 24.09 35.65
N VAL A 806 -25.14 25.06 36.36
CA VAL A 806 -23.75 24.95 36.82
C VAL A 806 -23.49 23.72 37.70
N PHE A 807 -24.53 23.20 38.37
CA PHE A 807 -24.43 21.98 39.18
C PHE A 807 -24.25 20.71 38.33
N ASN A 808 -24.55 20.75 37.04
CA ASN A 808 -24.37 19.63 36.11
C ASN A 808 -22.92 19.49 35.61
N ILE A 809 -22.06 20.48 35.88
CA ILE A 809 -20.70 20.55 35.37
C ILE A 809 -19.75 19.71 36.24
N ARG A 810 -19.08 18.73 35.64
CA ARG A 810 -18.07 17.91 36.33
C ARG A 810 -16.80 18.70 36.66
N CYS A 811 -16.40 18.63 37.93
CA CYS A 811 -15.18 19.26 38.45
C CYS A 811 -14.16 18.24 38.98
N ASP A 812 -14.55 16.97 39.10
CA ASP A 812 -13.77 15.87 39.67
C ASP A 812 -12.64 15.41 38.75
N ASP A 813 -12.83 15.53 37.43
CA ASP A 813 -11.87 15.14 36.39
C ASP A 813 -10.81 16.21 36.07
N PHE A 814 -10.89 17.37 36.73
CA PHE A 814 -9.96 18.47 36.53
C PHE A 814 -8.68 18.29 37.37
N THR A 815 -7.52 18.61 36.77
CA THR A 815 -6.22 18.47 37.42
C THR A 815 -6.20 19.05 38.83
N ALA A 816 -5.75 18.24 39.79
CA ALA A 816 -5.77 18.57 41.20
C ALA A 816 -4.90 19.82 41.54
N SER A 817 -3.85 20.07 40.75
CA SER A 817 -2.96 21.22 40.90
C SER A 817 -3.44 22.47 40.16
N GLY A 818 -4.48 22.39 39.33
CA GLY A 818 -5.00 23.55 38.60
C GLY A 818 -5.72 24.53 39.52
N SER A 819 -5.62 25.83 39.23
CA SER A 819 -6.25 26.88 40.04
C SER A 819 -7.78 26.92 39.89
N LEU A 820 -8.49 27.43 40.89
CA LEU A 820 -9.93 27.71 40.80
C LEU A 820 -10.26 28.65 39.64
N GLN A 821 -9.43 29.67 39.41
CA GLN A 821 -9.56 30.56 38.27
C GLN A 821 -9.62 29.79 36.95
N LYS A 822 -8.69 28.84 36.76
CA LYS A 822 -8.62 28.03 35.55
C LYS A 822 -9.81 27.09 35.43
N LEU A 823 -10.27 26.50 36.54
CA LEU A 823 -11.47 25.66 36.57
C LEU A 823 -12.72 26.45 36.14
N LEU A 824 -12.95 27.63 36.74
CA LEU A 824 -14.08 28.50 36.41
C LEU A 824 -14.05 28.92 34.93
N ALA A 825 -12.89 29.32 34.42
CA ALA A 825 -12.75 29.71 33.03
C ALA A 825 -12.95 28.53 32.05
N GLU A 826 -12.38 27.35 32.32
CA GLU A 826 -12.36 26.24 31.35
C GLU A 826 -13.59 25.33 31.40
N ARG A 827 -14.28 25.24 32.55
CA ARG A 827 -15.46 24.38 32.73
C ARG A 827 -16.76 25.16 32.79
N PHE A 828 -16.76 26.31 33.46
CA PHE A 828 -17.95 27.14 33.64
C PHE A 828 -17.99 28.31 32.65
N LEU A 829 -16.91 28.61 31.91
CA LEU A 829 -16.79 29.81 31.07
C LEU A 829 -17.00 31.12 31.86
N ILE A 830 -16.69 31.09 33.16
CA ILE A 830 -16.77 32.24 34.05
C ILE A 830 -15.40 32.88 34.13
N SER A 831 -15.32 34.16 33.76
CA SER A 831 -14.10 34.95 33.88
C SER A 831 -13.87 35.42 35.32
N ALA A 832 -12.60 35.59 35.69
CA ALA A 832 -12.19 35.88 37.06
C ALA A 832 -12.69 37.24 37.59
N ASP A 833 -12.94 38.19 36.68
CA ASP A 833 -13.49 39.52 36.98
C ASP A 833 -14.95 39.48 37.44
N LEU A 834 -15.68 38.40 37.17
CA LEU A 834 -17.06 38.21 37.64
C LEU A 834 -17.15 37.67 39.07
N ALA A 835 -16.02 37.29 39.67
CA ALA A 835 -15.95 36.78 41.04
C ALA A 835 -15.76 37.93 42.04
N ASP A 836 -16.86 38.63 42.35
CA ASP A 836 -16.88 39.73 43.31
C ASP A 836 -16.32 39.32 44.68
N ARG A 837 -15.63 40.25 45.36
CA ARG A 837 -14.96 39.96 46.64
C ARG A 837 -15.93 39.45 47.72
N ASP A 838 -17.16 39.97 47.76
CA ASP A 838 -18.18 39.53 48.71
C ASP A 838 -18.64 38.08 48.48
N LEU A 839 -18.65 37.61 47.22
CA LEU A 839 -18.96 36.22 46.89
C LEU A 839 -17.81 35.28 47.31
N LEU A 840 -16.57 35.72 47.11
CA LEU A 840 -15.39 34.98 47.57
C LEU A 840 -15.39 34.84 49.10
N ASP A 841 -15.67 35.92 49.82
CA ASP A 841 -15.75 35.93 51.28
C ASP A 841 -16.92 35.04 51.77
N LYS A 842 -18.09 35.07 51.10
CA LYS A 842 -19.25 34.20 51.40
C LYS A 842 -18.89 32.71 51.38
N TRP A 843 -18.05 32.29 50.43
CA TRP A 843 -17.65 30.89 50.27
C TRP A 843 -16.29 30.55 50.90
N SER A 844 -15.72 31.47 51.69
CA SER A 844 -14.43 31.29 52.37
C SER A 844 -13.27 31.00 51.39
N ILE A 845 -13.25 31.70 50.25
CA ILE A 845 -12.21 31.58 49.21
C ILE A 845 -11.33 32.82 49.25
N ASP A 846 -10.09 32.68 49.73
CA ASP A 846 -9.17 33.82 49.87
C ASP A 846 -8.75 34.42 48.51
N SER A 847 -8.54 33.56 47.51
CA SER A 847 -8.11 33.92 46.15
C SER A 847 -8.46 32.82 45.15
N LEU A 848 -8.75 33.18 43.90
CA LEU A 848 -8.97 32.21 42.82
C LEU A 848 -7.69 31.50 42.34
N SER A 849 -6.51 31.93 42.79
CA SER A 849 -5.23 31.29 42.45
C SER A 849 -4.99 29.98 43.22
N ILE A 850 -5.79 29.69 44.25
CA ILE A 850 -5.63 28.45 45.03
C ILE A 850 -5.92 27.22 44.17
N PRO A 851 -5.21 26.10 44.41
CA PRO A 851 -5.45 24.86 43.69
C PRO A 851 -6.84 24.30 43.99
N ARG A 852 -7.43 23.62 43.01
CA ARG A 852 -8.68 22.85 43.18
C ARG A 852 -8.57 21.89 44.37
N LYS A 853 -7.43 21.21 44.49
CA LYS A 853 -7.11 20.34 45.62
C LYS A 853 -7.01 21.17 46.91
N GLY A 854 -8.05 21.07 47.74
CA GLY A 854 -8.16 21.80 49.01
C GLY A 854 -9.40 22.69 49.10
N THR A 855 -10.08 22.95 47.97
CA THR A 855 -11.35 23.68 47.97
C THR A 855 -12.53 22.72 48.11
N GLN A 856 -13.48 23.03 48.99
CA GLN A 856 -14.68 22.21 49.16
C GLN A 856 -15.59 22.30 47.92
N LEU A 857 -16.14 21.16 47.48
CA LEU A 857 -16.98 21.10 46.28
C LEU A 857 -18.22 22.00 46.38
N ALA A 858 -18.81 22.10 47.58
CA ALA A 858 -19.93 23.02 47.86
C ALA A 858 -19.54 24.50 47.67
N ALA A 859 -18.31 24.88 48.02
CA ALA A 859 -17.81 26.24 47.81
C ALA A 859 -17.57 26.53 46.32
N ILE A 860 -17.09 25.54 45.54
CA ILE A 860 -16.89 25.68 44.09
C ILE A 860 -18.23 25.90 43.39
N TYR A 861 -19.20 24.99 43.58
CA TYR A 861 -20.50 25.12 42.93
C TYR A 861 -21.31 26.29 43.47
N GLY A 862 -21.23 26.56 44.78
CA GLY A 862 -21.88 27.71 45.41
C GLY A 862 -21.39 29.03 44.84
N LEU A 863 -20.07 29.18 44.69
CA LEU A 863 -19.48 30.34 44.04
C LEU A 863 -19.90 30.45 42.58
N ALA A 864 -19.80 29.35 41.82
CA ALA A 864 -20.21 29.33 40.41
C ALA A 864 -21.69 29.70 40.23
N TYR A 865 -22.58 29.20 41.09
CA TYR A 865 -24.01 29.52 41.09
C TYR A 865 -24.27 30.98 41.43
N ASP A 866 -23.68 31.51 42.51
CA ASP A 866 -23.90 32.91 42.88
C ASP A 866 -23.40 33.87 41.81
N ILE A 867 -22.24 33.58 41.20
CA ILE A 867 -21.73 34.35 40.06
C ILE A 867 -22.70 34.24 38.89
N ALA A 868 -23.14 33.01 38.54
CA ALA A 868 -24.04 32.79 37.42
C ALA A 868 -25.40 33.46 37.61
N HIS A 869 -25.93 33.44 38.83
CA HIS A 869 -27.21 34.04 39.18
C HIS A 869 -27.14 35.57 39.17
N ARG A 870 -26.06 36.15 39.71
CA ARG A 870 -25.85 37.61 39.74
C ARG A 870 -25.56 38.18 38.35
N HIS A 871 -24.74 37.49 37.56
CA HIS A 871 -24.21 37.97 36.29
C HIS A 871 -24.81 37.24 35.07
N TRP A 872 -26.01 36.67 35.20
CA TRP A 872 -26.64 35.88 34.15
C TRP A 872 -26.78 36.63 32.82
N GLY A 873 -27.13 37.92 32.86
CA GLY A 873 -27.24 38.76 31.66
C GLY A 873 -25.93 38.92 30.88
N ILE A 874 -24.78 38.64 31.49
CA ILE A 874 -23.46 38.60 30.83
C ILE A 874 -23.16 37.19 30.31
N LEU A 875 -23.46 36.15 31.10
CA LEU A 875 -23.12 34.76 30.77
C LEU A 875 -24.06 34.12 29.75
N GLU A 876 -25.35 34.40 29.80
CA GLU A 876 -26.35 33.83 28.89
C GLU A 876 -26.00 34.08 27.41
N PRO A 877 -25.67 35.30 26.97
CA PRO A 877 -25.23 35.55 25.60
C PRO A 877 -23.98 34.75 25.22
N ILE A 878 -23.05 34.49 26.15
CA ILE A 878 -21.83 33.70 25.88
C ILE A 878 -22.21 32.26 25.53
N TYR A 879 -23.06 31.61 26.33
CA TYR A 879 -23.51 30.24 26.06
C TYR A 879 -24.36 30.15 24.78
N GLN A 880 -25.29 31.09 24.59
CA GLN A 880 -26.14 31.15 23.39
C GLN A 880 -25.31 31.36 22.12
N ASN A 881 -24.40 32.34 22.13
CA ASN A 881 -23.53 32.61 20.98
C ASN A 881 -22.65 31.39 20.66
N ARG A 882 -22.06 30.74 21.67
CA ARG A 882 -21.22 29.56 21.46
C ARG A 882 -21.99 28.42 20.78
N ARG A 883 -23.23 28.14 21.23
CA ARG A 883 -24.12 27.16 20.58
C ARG A 883 -24.47 27.57 19.14
N ALA A 884 -24.84 28.83 18.91
CA ALA A 884 -25.22 29.34 17.60
C ALA A 884 -24.06 29.31 16.60
N THR A 885 -22.87 29.73 17.00
CA THR A 885 -21.63 29.67 16.20
C THR A 885 -21.30 28.22 15.83
N PHE A 886 -21.39 27.29 16.78
CA PHE A 886 -21.12 25.88 16.53
C PHE A 886 -22.15 25.24 15.59
N ALA A 887 -23.44 25.51 15.81
CA ALA A 887 -24.51 25.03 14.94
C ALA A 887 -24.39 25.59 13.51
N SER A 888 -24.01 26.86 13.36
CA SER A 888 -23.79 27.49 12.04
C SER A 888 -22.64 26.82 11.30
N TYR A 889 -21.50 26.61 11.98
CA TYR A 889 -20.38 25.88 11.40
C TYR A 889 -20.76 24.47 10.95
N LEU A 890 -21.50 23.70 11.76
CA LEU A 890 -21.90 22.33 11.37
C LEU A 890 -22.84 22.34 10.15
N ARG A 891 -23.75 23.31 10.03
CA ARG A 891 -24.59 23.46 8.83
C ARG A 891 -23.77 23.82 7.59
N GLU A 892 -22.85 24.77 7.73
CA GLU A 892 -22.02 25.29 6.64
C GLU A 892 -20.96 24.31 6.15
N ARG A 893 -20.30 23.57 7.07
CA ARG A 893 -19.08 22.79 6.79
C ARG A 893 -19.26 21.28 6.82
N THR A 894 -20.24 20.77 7.57
CA THR A 894 -20.45 19.31 7.73
C THR A 894 -21.83 18.87 7.23
N THR A 895 -22.67 19.82 6.82
CA THR A 895 -24.03 19.63 6.30
C THR A 895 -24.99 18.93 7.27
N VAL A 896 -24.77 19.04 8.59
CA VAL A 896 -25.64 18.39 9.60
C VAL A 896 -27.06 18.93 9.49
N ASP A 897 -28.06 18.06 9.71
CA ASP A 897 -29.46 18.46 9.70
C ASP A 897 -30.06 18.20 11.09
N PHE A 898 -30.20 19.28 11.85
CA PHE A 898 -30.72 19.23 13.22
C PHE A 898 -32.22 18.87 13.31
N SER A 899 -32.94 18.87 12.19
CA SER A 899 -34.36 18.53 12.14
C SER A 899 -34.63 17.05 11.87
N VAL A 900 -33.61 16.30 11.43
CA VAL A 900 -33.73 14.88 11.06
C VAL A 900 -33.41 13.98 12.26
N LYS A 901 -34.20 12.91 12.43
CA LYS A 901 -33.89 11.86 13.41
C LYS A 901 -32.51 11.27 13.11
N SER A 902 -31.60 11.45 14.07
CA SER A 902 -30.18 11.18 13.87
C SER A 902 -29.64 10.17 14.88
N ALA A 903 -28.79 9.27 14.41
CA ALA A 903 -27.91 8.49 15.27
C ALA A 903 -26.63 9.29 15.53
N ALA A 904 -26.14 9.28 16.76
CA ALA A 904 -24.90 9.94 17.14
C ALA A 904 -23.91 8.91 17.67
N VAL A 905 -22.70 8.89 17.11
CA VAL A 905 -21.67 7.90 17.39
C VAL A 905 -20.54 8.53 18.19
N ASP A 906 -20.20 7.92 19.31
CA ASP A 906 -19.04 8.27 20.15
C ASP A 906 -18.27 6.98 20.48
N PHE A 907 -16.94 7.07 20.53
CA PHE A 907 -16.11 5.95 20.99
C PHE A 907 -16.02 5.92 22.52
N GLY A 908 -16.24 7.07 23.18
CA GLY A 908 -16.19 7.23 24.63
C GLY A 908 -17.33 6.54 25.37
N TYR A 909 -17.16 6.32 26.68
CA TYR A 909 -17.96 5.31 27.41
C TYR A 909 -19.09 5.87 28.28
N GLN A 910 -19.15 7.19 28.43
CA GLN A 910 -19.99 7.89 29.43
C GLN A 910 -21.00 8.88 28.80
N GLY A 911 -20.89 9.14 27.49
CA GLY A 911 -21.84 10.00 26.76
C GLY A 911 -21.80 11.49 27.11
N SER A 912 -20.67 12.02 27.61
CA SER A 912 -20.57 13.44 27.98
C SER A 912 -20.76 14.39 26.79
N ILE A 913 -20.29 14.01 25.61
CA ILE A 913 -20.45 14.81 24.38
C ILE A 913 -21.91 14.74 23.92
N HIS A 914 -22.52 13.55 23.91
CA HIS A 914 -23.95 13.37 23.60
C HIS A 914 -24.85 14.28 24.43
N LYS A 915 -24.68 14.31 25.76
CA LYS A 915 -25.50 15.14 26.65
C LYS A 915 -25.41 16.63 26.31
N LYS A 916 -24.20 17.11 25.99
CA LYS A 916 -23.95 18.53 25.70
C LYS A 916 -24.42 18.95 24.31
N ILE A 917 -24.37 18.06 23.33
CA ILE A 917 -24.74 18.38 21.95
C ILE A 917 -26.22 18.13 21.64
N ALA A 918 -26.88 17.26 22.42
CA ALA A 918 -28.31 16.93 22.25
C ALA A 918 -29.22 18.16 22.13
N PRO A 919 -29.04 19.26 22.88
CA PRO A 919 -29.89 20.45 22.75
C PRO A 919 -29.83 21.16 21.39
N LEU A 920 -28.88 20.82 20.51
CA LEU A 920 -28.83 21.37 19.15
C LEU A 920 -29.81 20.68 18.20
N PHE A 921 -30.30 19.48 18.54
CA PHE A 921 -31.18 18.66 17.70
C PHE A 921 -32.64 18.78 18.14
N ASN A 922 -33.56 18.77 17.17
CA ASN A 922 -35.00 18.87 17.42
C ASN A 922 -35.59 17.54 17.93
N GLU A 923 -35.00 16.43 17.51
CA GLU A 923 -35.38 15.07 17.92
C GLU A 923 -34.27 14.46 18.81
N PRO A 924 -34.61 13.58 19.76
CA PRO A 924 -33.61 12.89 20.57
C PRO A 924 -32.62 12.09 19.70
N LEU A 925 -31.32 12.29 19.95
CA LEU A 925 -30.27 11.52 19.30
C LEU A 925 -30.31 10.06 19.74
N LEU A 926 -30.22 9.12 18.80
CA LEU A 926 -29.96 7.71 19.12
C LEU A 926 -28.47 7.55 19.50
N PRO A 927 -28.11 7.28 20.76
CA PRO A 927 -26.72 7.24 21.19
C PRO A 927 -26.11 5.87 20.91
N LEU A 928 -25.14 5.83 20.00
CA LEU A 928 -24.41 4.64 19.60
C LEU A 928 -22.97 4.72 20.09
N PHE A 929 -22.51 3.66 20.76
CA PHE A 929 -21.18 3.61 21.35
C PHE A 929 -20.41 2.35 20.95
N PHE A 930 -19.08 2.45 20.99
CA PHE A 930 -18.25 1.24 20.93
C PHE A 930 -18.47 0.38 22.20
N MET A 931 -18.40 0.98 23.39
CA MET A 931 -18.81 0.37 24.65
C MET A 931 -19.39 1.41 25.62
N THR A 932 -20.10 0.99 26.67
CA THR A 932 -20.66 1.90 27.69
C THR A 932 -20.30 1.47 29.09
N TYR A 933 -20.15 2.45 29.98
CA TYR A 933 -19.94 2.24 31.41
C TYR A 933 -21.23 2.43 32.20
N SER A 934 -21.31 1.72 33.34
CA SER A 934 -22.42 1.84 34.29
C SER A 934 -22.38 3.19 35.01
N ASN A 935 -23.56 3.75 35.28
CA ASN A 935 -23.74 4.95 36.11
C ASN A 935 -23.54 4.72 37.62
N GLY A 936 -23.13 3.50 38.03
CA GLY A 936 -22.94 3.12 39.43
C GLY A 936 -24.16 2.45 40.08
N PHE A 937 -25.32 2.50 39.42
CA PHE A 937 -26.56 1.83 39.85
C PHE A 937 -26.94 0.64 38.96
N GLY A 938 -26.06 0.25 38.03
CA GLY A 938 -26.32 -0.86 37.12
C GLY A 938 -27.13 -0.45 35.89
N GLU A 939 -27.18 0.84 35.54
CA GLU A 939 -27.82 1.35 34.32
C GLU A 939 -26.79 2.06 33.42
N ALA A 940 -27.13 2.27 32.15
CA ALA A 940 -26.29 3.01 31.21
C ALA A 940 -26.14 4.48 31.65
N SER A 941 -25.02 5.10 31.27
CA SER A 941 -24.72 6.50 31.62
C SER A 941 -25.59 7.53 30.87
N ILE A 942 -26.29 7.10 29.82
CA ILE A 942 -27.23 7.90 29.02
C ILE A 942 -28.40 7.01 28.59
N ASP A 943 -29.60 7.57 28.59
CA ASP A 943 -30.82 6.87 28.20
C ASP A 943 -30.78 6.46 26.72
N GLY A 944 -31.26 5.24 26.44
CA GLY A 944 -31.31 4.70 25.09
C GLY A 944 -29.95 4.33 24.49
N ALA A 945 -28.85 4.40 25.27
CA ALA A 945 -27.52 4.02 24.81
C ALA A 945 -27.50 2.59 24.26
N GLN A 946 -26.96 2.43 23.06
CA GLN A 946 -26.65 1.12 22.51
C GLN A 946 -25.14 0.97 22.32
N ALA A 947 -24.60 -0.18 22.71
CA ALA A 947 -23.18 -0.48 22.59
C ALA A 947 -22.92 -1.63 21.60
N PHE A 948 -21.92 -1.45 20.74
CA PHE A 948 -21.45 -2.48 19.82
C PHE A 948 -20.75 -3.62 20.55
N PHE A 949 -19.75 -3.34 21.37
CA PHE A 949 -18.85 -4.34 21.96
C PHE A 949 -19.30 -4.79 23.34
N ALA A 950 -19.49 -3.85 24.27
CA ALA A 950 -19.87 -4.16 25.64
C ALA A 950 -20.79 -3.08 26.23
N ASP A 951 -21.89 -3.50 26.84
CA ASP A 951 -22.87 -2.60 27.44
C ASP A 951 -22.74 -2.60 28.97
N ASN A 952 -22.93 -1.44 29.59
CA ASN A 952 -23.14 -1.22 31.01
C ASN A 952 -22.07 -1.88 31.90
N ARG A 953 -20.79 -1.63 31.58
CA ARG A 953 -19.66 -2.26 32.28
C ARG A 953 -19.15 -1.41 33.44
N ASN A 954 -18.70 -2.06 34.51
CA ASN A 954 -17.94 -1.41 35.56
C ASN A 954 -16.44 -1.37 35.16
N PRO A 955 -15.85 -0.20 34.86
CA PRO A 955 -14.46 -0.11 34.40
C PRO A 955 -13.46 -0.66 35.43
N GLU A 956 -13.78 -0.59 36.73
CA GLU A 956 -12.91 -1.09 37.80
C GLU A 956 -12.76 -2.62 37.79
N THR A 957 -13.73 -3.34 37.22
CA THR A 957 -13.68 -4.82 37.14
C THR A 957 -12.67 -5.33 36.14
N ARG A 958 -12.22 -4.48 35.18
CA ARG A 958 -11.24 -4.86 34.15
C ARG A 958 -11.62 -6.14 33.41
N SER A 959 -12.91 -6.29 33.13
CA SER A 959 -13.55 -7.55 32.69
C SER A 959 -13.17 -8.04 31.28
N ASN A 960 -12.59 -7.20 30.41
CA ASN A 960 -12.08 -7.61 29.10
C ASN A 960 -10.93 -6.70 28.63
N VAL A 961 -10.25 -7.12 27.55
CA VAL A 961 -9.04 -6.45 27.06
C VAL A 961 -9.28 -5.03 26.52
N CYS A 962 -10.44 -4.78 25.91
CA CYS A 962 -10.77 -3.46 25.36
C CYS A 962 -11.03 -2.45 26.48
N ILE A 963 -11.48 -2.90 27.66
CA ILE A 963 -11.61 -2.05 28.85
C ILE A 963 -10.24 -1.84 29.50
N THR A 964 -9.42 -2.89 29.63
CA THR A 964 -8.11 -2.76 30.30
C THR A 964 -7.09 -1.96 29.51
N HIS A 965 -7.20 -1.94 28.18
CA HIS A 965 -6.30 -1.24 27.27
C HIS A 965 -7.07 -0.20 26.43
N ASN A 966 -8.11 0.42 27.01
CA ASN A 966 -8.95 1.39 26.34
C ASN A 966 -8.15 2.56 25.74
N LEU A 967 -7.14 3.07 26.44
CA LEU A 967 -6.33 4.20 25.95
C LEU A 967 -5.50 3.83 24.72
N LEU A 968 -4.99 2.59 24.65
CA LEU A 968 -4.31 2.08 23.46
C LEU A 968 -5.30 1.98 22.30
N LEU A 969 -6.47 1.41 22.55
CA LEU A 969 -7.53 1.27 21.55
C LEU A 969 -8.00 2.62 21.01
N GLU A 970 -8.30 3.58 21.89
CA GLU A 970 -8.65 4.96 21.54
C GLU A 970 -7.55 5.58 20.68
N THR A 971 -6.29 5.51 21.12
CA THR A 971 -5.15 6.07 20.36
C THR A 971 -5.07 5.50 18.93
N LEU A 972 -5.29 4.20 18.75
CA LEU A 972 -5.25 3.55 17.43
C LEU A 972 -6.43 3.94 16.53
N MET A 973 -7.58 4.28 17.10
CA MET A 973 -8.81 4.65 16.38
C MET A 973 -8.88 6.14 16.03
N ASN A 974 -8.22 6.97 16.83
CA ASN A 974 -8.22 8.43 16.72
C ASN A 974 -7.67 8.91 15.37
N GLU A 975 -8.25 9.98 14.84
CA GLU A 975 -7.61 10.81 13.80
C GLU A 975 -6.21 11.25 14.24
N GLY A 976 -5.25 11.31 13.31
CA GLY A 976 -3.87 11.72 13.59
C GLY A 976 -3.69 13.23 13.83
N ASN A 977 -4.78 13.99 13.95
CA ASN A 977 -4.81 15.45 14.12
C ASN A 977 -5.14 15.82 15.58
N GLY A 978 -4.87 17.05 16.00
CA GLY A 978 -5.19 17.49 17.36
C GLY A 978 -6.67 17.68 17.63
N SER A 979 -7.05 17.60 18.91
CA SER A 979 -8.44 17.73 19.36
C SER A 979 -9.04 19.11 19.03
N ALA A 980 -10.34 19.16 18.70
CA ALA A 980 -11.07 20.41 18.50
C ALA A 980 -11.12 21.25 19.79
N LEU A 981 -10.68 22.50 19.76
CA LEU A 981 -10.71 23.42 20.91
C LEU A 981 -11.96 24.31 20.92
N GLY A 982 -12.45 24.70 19.74
CA GLY A 982 -13.59 25.59 19.57
C GLY A 982 -13.72 26.07 18.12
N ILE A 983 -14.70 26.93 17.89
CA ILE A 983 -14.98 27.50 16.57
C ILE A 983 -14.97 29.02 16.71
N VAL A 984 -14.32 29.70 15.78
CA VAL A 984 -14.21 31.16 15.74
C VAL A 984 -14.78 31.70 14.44
N ALA A 985 -15.43 32.86 14.49
CA ALA A 985 -15.81 33.61 13.30
C ALA A 985 -14.62 34.47 12.84
N ILE A 986 -14.29 34.39 11.55
CA ILE A 986 -13.22 35.19 10.93
C ILE A 986 -13.82 36.44 10.26
N SER A 987 -12.95 37.39 9.88
CA SER A 987 -13.33 38.75 9.47
C SER A 987 -14.27 38.85 8.26
N ASP A 988 -14.39 37.80 7.46
CA ASP A 988 -15.28 37.70 6.30
C ASP A 988 -16.65 37.09 6.62
N GLY A 989 -16.93 36.77 7.89
CA GLY A 989 -18.17 36.17 8.35
C GLY A 989 -18.20 34.64 8.31
N ARG A 990 -17.15 33.97 7.81
CA ARG A 990 -17.04 32.51 7.84
C ARG A 990 -16.60 31.99 9.21
N HIS A 991 -16.88 30.73 9.47
CA HIS A 991 -16.45 30.03 10.69
C HIS A 991 -15.24 29.11 10.41
N GLU A 992 -14.29 29.06 11.36
CA GLU A 992 -13.09 28.22 11.31
C GLU A 992 -12.93 27.40 12.61
N LEU A 993 -12.49 26.15 12.46
CA LEU A 993 -12.21 25.22 13.56
C LEU A 993 -10.81 25.49 14.12
N VAL A 994 -10.72 25.65 15.44
CA VAL A 994 -9.44 25.73 16.16
C VAL A 994 -9.11 24.36 16.72
N THR A 995 -7.93 23.82 16.39
CA THR A 995 -7.44 22.51 16.89
C THR A 995 -6.22 22.68 17.79
N ASP A 996 -5.95 21.66 18.60
CA ASP A 996 -4.71 21.59 19.39
C ASP A 996 -3.49 21.28 18.50
N GLY A 997 -2.38 21.98 18.70
CA GLY A 997 -1.12 21.76 17.98
C GLY A 997 -0.20 20.71 18.62
N ALA A 998 -0.64 20.04 19.70
CA ALA A 998 0.22 19.18 20.51
C ALA A 998 0.56 17.79 19.92
N VAL A 999 0.05 17.46 18.71
CA VAL A 999 0.32 16.18 18.03
C VAL A 999 1.55 16.29 17.13
N THR A 1000 2.49 15.36 17.26
CA THR A 1000 3.71 15.37 16.44
C THR A 1000 3.44 14.90 15.00
N PRO A 1001 4.21 15.39 14.00
CA PRO A 1001 4.11 14.88 12.63
C PRO A 1001 4.31 13.36 12.55
N ASP A 1002 5.12 12.78 13.43
CA ASP A 1002 5.44 11.35 13.47
C ASP A 1002 4.24 10.52 13.97
N HIS A 1003 3.55 10.99 15.00
CA HIS A 1003 2.28 10.41 15.45
C HIS A 1003 1.25 10.42 14.31
N ALA A 1004 1.07 11.57 13.66
CA ALA A 1004 0.11 11.73 12.58
C ALA A 1004 0.43 10.80 11.40
N ARG A 1005 1.72 10.63 11.04
CA ARG A 1005 2.15 9.66 10.02
C ARG A 1005 1.86 8.22 10.46
N ALA A 1006 2.15 7.86 11.71
CA ALA A 1006 1.93 6.51 12.21
C ALA A 1006 0.45 6.12 12.22
N ILE A 1007 -0.43 6.99 12.74
CA ILE A 1007 -1.88 6.79 12.72
C ILE A 1007 -2.40 6.68 11.29
N ARG A 1008 -1.96 7.54 10.36
CA ARG A 1008 -2.35 7.44 8.95
C ARG A 1008 -1.96 6.10 8.34
N SER A 1009 -0.77 5.57 8.65
CA SER A 1009 -0.35 4.24 8.16
C SER A 1009 -1.22 3.11 8.72
N ILE A 1010 -1.58 3.18 10.00
CA ILE A 1010 -2.50 2.21 10.64
C ILE A 1010 -3.89 2.31 10.00
N HIS A 1011 -4.43 3.51 9.84
CA HIS A 1011 -5.74 3.73 9.22
C HIS A 1011 -5.76 3.31 7.75
N ALA A 1012 -4.67 3.53 7.02
CA ALA A 1012 -4.52 3.06 5.64
C ALA A 1012 -4.62 1.53 5.54
N GLY A 1013 -4.02 0.80 6.47
CA GLY A 1013 -4.14 -0.66 6.55
C GLY A 1013 -5.54 -1.13 6.92
N ALA A 1014 -6.18 -0.45 7.86
CA ALA A 1014 -7.58 -0.72 8.23
C ALA A 1014 -8.54 -0.48 7.05
N MET A 1015 -8.33 0.62 6.30
CA MET A 1015 -9.10 0.93 5.10
C MET A 1015 -8.83 -0.06 3.97
N LEU A 1016 -7.60 -0.54 3.81
CA LEU A 1016 -7.27 -1.61 2.86
C LEU A 1016 -8.10 -2.87 3.17
N LEU A 1017 -8.20 -3.28 4.44
CA LEU A 1017 -9.10 -4.38 4.80
C LEU A 1017 -10.56 -4.08 4.41
N CYS A 1018 -11.06 -2.87 4.66
CA CYS A 1018 -12.43 -2.49 4.30
C CYS A 1018 -12.66 -2.62 2.78
N GLU A 1019 -11.73 -2.11 1.98
CA GLU A 1019 -11.77 -2.18 0.52
C GLU A 1019 -11.70 -3.62 0.02
N GLU A 1020 -10.80 -4.43 0.56
CA GLU A 1020 -10.71 -5.85 0.22
C GLU A 1020 -11.94 -6.64 0.66
N TRP A 1021 -12.50 -6.34 1.83
CA TRP A 1021 -13.76 -6.93 2.27
C TRP A 1021 -14.90 -6.59 1.32
N LEU A 1022 -15.04 -5.32 0.89
CA LEU A 1022 -16.09 -4.93 -0.03
C LEU A 1022 -15.88 -5.54 -1.43
N ARG A 1023 -14.65 -5.56 -1.93
CA ARG A 1023 -14.28 -6.10 -3.25
C ARG A 1023 -14.37 -7.63 -3.33
N GLU A 1024 -13.83 -8.32 -2.33
CA GLU A 1024 -13.66 -9.78 -2.34
C GLU A 1024 -14.74 -10.52 -1.56
N CYS A 1025 -15.39 -9.84 -0.60
CA CYS A 1025 -16.37 -10.42 0.32
C CYS A 1025 -17.72 -9.69 0.30
N GLY A 1026 -17.95 -8.74 -0.62
CA GLY A 1026 -19.20 -7.97 -0.69
C GLY A 1026 -20.46 -8.84 -0.80
N ALA A 1027 -20.41 -9.93 -1.58
CA ALA A 1027 -21.50 -10.92 -1.66
C ALA A 1027 -21.72 -11.70 -0.35
N LEU A 1028 -20.68 -11.79 0.49
CA LEU A 1028 -20.67 -12.46 1.79
C LEU A 1028 -21.19 -11.56 2.91
N HIS A 1029 -21.24 -10.25 2.68
CA HIS A 1029 -21.60 -9.26 3.69
C HIS A 1029 -22.96 -9.53 4.34
N LYS A 1030 -23.98 -9.89 3.54
CA LYS A 1030 -25.33 -10.28 4.03
C LYS A 1030 -25.35 -11.58 4.85
N TYR A 1031 -24.27 -12.34 4.83
CA TYR A 1031 -24.18 -13.70 5.35
C TYR A 1031 -23.21 -13.85 6.53
N ALA A 1032 -22.41 -12.81 6.82
CA ALA A 1032 -21.46 -12.78 7.91
C ALA A 1032 -22.05 -12.05 9.13
N SER A 1033 -22.32 -12.79 10.21
CA SER A 1033 -22.56 -12.20 11.52
C SER A 1033 -21.24 -12.02 12.24
N VAL A 1034 -20.97 -10.83 12.78
CA VAL A 1034 -19.73 -10.57 13.52
C VAL A 1034 -19.89 -10.95 14.99
N GLU A 1035 -19.04 -11.87 15.47
CA GLU A 1035 -18.84 -12.07 16.89
C GLU A 1035 -17.89 -10.99 17.44
N ARG A 1036 -18.31 -10.30 18.51
CA ARG A 1036 -17.55 -9.15 19.06
C ARG A 1036 -16.14 -9.55 19.48
N ASP A 1037 -16.00 -10.70 20.16
CA ASP A 1037 -14.70 -11.24 20.58
C ASP A 1037 -13.81 -11.62 19.38
N ALA A 1038 -14.42 -12.05 18.27
CA ALA A 1038 -13.69 -12.34 17.03
C ALA A 1038 -13.13 -11.06 16.40
N ALA A 1039 -13.89 -9.97 16.42
CA ALA A 1039 -13.42 -8.68 15.92
C ALA A 1039 -12.23 -8.14 16.72
N ALA A 1040 -12.19 -8.35 18.03
CA ALA A 1040 -11.09 -7.91 18.91
C ALA A 1040 -9.96 -8.94 19.09
N PHE A 1041 -9.97 -10.05 18.34
CA PHE A 1041 -9.04 -11.16 18.56
C PHE A 1041 -7.56 -10.75 18.41
N PHE A 1042 -7.17 -10.14 17.29
CA PHE A 1042 -5.78 -9.71 17.07
C PHE A 1042 -5.39 -8.54 17.97
N PHE A 1043 -6.32 -7.64 18.30
CA PHE A 1043 -6.10 -6.61 19.31
C PHE A 1043 -5.80 -7.21 20.68
N SER A 1044 -6.50 -8.28 21.06
CA SER A 1044 -6.26 -8.98 22.32
C SER A 1044 -4.84 -9.55 22.40
N ILE A 1045 -4.34 -10.11 21.29
CA ILE A 1045 -2.97 -10.62 21.21
C ILE A 1045 -1.98 -9.47 21.32
N LEU A 1046 -2.14 -8.42 20.51
CA LEU A 1046 -1.29 -7.24 20.55
C LEU A 1046 -1.22 -6.69 21.98
N ALA A 1047 -2.36 -6.32 22.56
CA ALA A 1047 -2.43 -5.67 23.87
C ALA A 1047 -1.83 -6.51 25.00
N THR A 1048 -1.96 -7.84 24.97
CA THR A 1048 -1.52 -8.69 26.11
C THR A 1048 -0.16 -9.35 25.91
N LYS A 1049 0.25 -9.62 24.67
CA LYS A 1049 1.47 -10.35 24.32
C LYS A 1049 2.14 -9.74 23.07
N PRO A 1050 2.46 -8.43 23.06
CA PRO A 1050 3.06 -7.81 21.90
C PRO A 1050 4.48 -8.35 21.69
N SER A 1051 4.85 -8.54 20.43
CA SER A 1051 6.24 -8.73 20.02
C SER A 1051 7.03 -7.43 20.15
N LEU A 1052 8.35 -7.54 20.26
CA LEU A 1052 9.23 -6.37 20.29
C LEU A 1052 9.11 -5.49 19.05
N LEU A 1053 8.79 -6.07 17.89
CA LEU A 1053 8.60 -5.34 16.64
C LEU A 1053 7.31 -4.53 16.66
N GLU A 1054 6.21 -5.11 17.13
CA GLU A 1054 4.95 -4.38 17.29
C GLU A 1054 5.10 -3.21 18.28
N ILE A 1055 5.87 -3.40 19.35
CA ILE A 1055 6.18 -2.32 20.30
C ILE A 1055 7.01 -1.22 19.62
N SER A 1056 8.04 -1.57 18.83
CA SER A 1056 8.87 -0.57 18.15
C SER A 1056 8.06 0.26 17.16
N LEU A 1057 7.16 -0.37 16.40
CA LEU A 1057 6.28 0.30 15.44
C LEU A 1057 5.41 1.38 16.13
N LEU A 1058 4.97 1.13 17.37
CA LEU A 1058 4.09 2.03 18.12
C LEU A 1058 4.81 3.02 19.04
N SER A 1059 6.14 2.97 19.13
CA SER A 1059 6.97 3.76 20.06
C SER A 1059 6.85 5.29 19.92
N ASN A 1060 6.43 5.77 18.74
CA ASN A 1060 6.24 7.19 18.45
C ASN A 1060 4.80 7.69 18.71
N LEU A 1061 3.88 6.80 19.11
CA LEU A 1061 2.52 7.21 19.45
C LEU A 1061 2.46 7.87 20.83
N VAL A 1062 1.52 8.81 20.94
CA VAL A 1062 1.35 9.72 22.05
C VAL A 1062 -0.12 9.71 22.42
N PHE A 1063 -0.41 9.66 23.71
CA PHE A 1063 -1.75 9.80 24.25
C PHE A 1063 -2.05 11.27 24.54
N ASP A 1064 -3.11 11.81 23.94
CA ASP A 1064 -3.58 13.20 24.10
C ASP A 1064 -4.58 13.27 25.26
N ASN A 1065 -4.25 14.02 26.32
CA ASN A 1065 -5.12 14.20 27.49
C ASN A 1065 -5.23 15.66 27.95
N ALA A 1066 -5.14 16.61 26.99
CA ALA A 1066 -5.12 18.04 27.30
C ALA A 1066 -6.38 18.53 28.07
N PHE A 1067 -7.55 17.90 27.88
CA PHE A 1067 -8.81 18.29 28.56
C PHE A 1067 -8.80 18.09 30.08
N ALA A 1068 -8.03 17.12 30.60
CA ALA A 1068 -7.86 16.88 32.02
C ALA A 1068 -6.72 17.75 32.62
N GLY A 1069 -6.02 18.53 31.79
CA GLY A 1069 -4.95 19.44 32.20
C GLY A 1069 -3.56 18.79 32.27
N PHE A 1070 -3.35 17.64 31.63
CA PHE A 1070 -2.07 16.93 31.58
C PHE A 1070 -1.27 17.23 30.30
N GLN A 1071 0.04 17.04 30.34
CA GLN A 1071 0.90 17.04 29.15
C GLN A 1071 0.77 15.71 28.39
N ASN A 1072 1.00 15.75 27.08
CA ASN A 1072 0.97 14.57 26.21
C ASN A 1072 2.13 13.61 26.54
N THR A 1073 1.82 12.31 26.67
CA THR A 1073 2.80 11.28 27.08
C THR A 1073 2.88 10.15 26.05
N LYS A 1074 4.06 9.57 25.85
CA LYS A 1074 4.22 8.39 24.98
C LYS A 1074 3.51 7.18 25.57
N ILE A 1075 2.96 6.32 24.71
CA ILE A 1075 2.23 5.13 25.15
C ILE A 1075 3.12 4.08 25.87
N ILE A 1076 4.44 4.10 25.63
CA ILE A 1076 5.45 3.17 26.19
C ILE A 1076 6.50 3.96 27.02
N ASP A 1077 6.08 4.67 28.08
CA ASP A 1077 6.97 5.49 28.94
C ASP A 1077 7.04 4.99 30.41
N ARG A 1078 7.81 5.62 31.30
CA ARG A 1078 8.02 5.23 32.72
C ARG A 1078 6.76 5.04 33.54
N GLU A 1079 5.71 5.81 33.24
CA GLU A 1079 4.37 5.71 33.83
C GLU A 1079 3.41 4.95 32.89
N ALA A 1080 3.92 3.96 32.15
CA ALA A 1080 3.30 3.35 30.97
C ALA A 1080 1.79 3.10 31.08
N PHE A 1081 1.07 3.63 30.10
CA PHE A 1081 -0.32 3.28 29.82
C PHE A 1081 -0.46 1.88 29.19
N TRP A 1082 0.67 1.29 28.77
CA TRP A 1082 0.76 -0.10 28.33
C TRP A 1082 1.89 -0.85 29.06
N PRO A 1083 1.64 -1.28 30.33
CA PRO A 1083 2.68 -1.83 31.21
C PRO A 1083 3.37 -3.09 30.66
N GLU A 1084 2.64 -3.93 29.94
CA GLU A 1084 3.12 -5.15 29.29
C GLU A 1084 4.19 -4.81 28.24
N ALA A 1085 3.89 -3.89 27.33
CA ALA A 1085 4.83 -3.41 26.31
C ALA A 1085 6.03 -2.71 26.96
N TYR A 1086 5.81 -1.85 27.95
CA TYR A 1086 6.89 -1.15 28.63
C TYR A 1086 7.87 -2.10 29.33
N LYS A 1087 7.38 -3.16 30.00
CA LYS A 1087 8.24 -4.19 30.61
C LYS A 1087 9.09 -4.91 29.56
N ILE A 1088 8.50 -5.28 28.42
CA ILE A 1088 9.18 -5.97 27.33
C ILE A 1088 10.22 -5.04 26.68
N TRP A 1089 9.85 -3.79 26.40
CA TRP A 1089 10.70 -2.74 25.84
C TRP A 1089 11.91 -2.45 26.72
N ASN A 1090 11.69 -2.26 28.02
CA ASN A 1090 12.77 -2.01 28.97
C ASN A 1090 13.68 -3.21 29.19
N ALA A 1091 13.15 -4.43 29.24
CA ALA A 1091 13.98 -5.63 29.36
C ALA A 1091 14.97 -5.73 28.20
N ARG A 1092 14.60 -5.29 27.00
CA ARG A 1092 15.50 -5.19 25.85
C ARG A 1092 16.48 -4.03 25.97
N ASN A 1093 16.01 -2.80 26.23
CA ASN A 1093 16.89 -1.64 26.34
C ASN A 1093 17.90 -1.76 27.49
N SER A 1094 17.56 -2.52 28.53
CA SER A 1094 18.49 -2.85 29.62
C SER A 1094 19.58 -3.83 29.17
N ASN A 1095 19.29 -4.72 28.21
CA ASN A 1095 20.25 -5.62 27.60
C ASN A 1095 21.08 -4.91 26.50
N GLU A 1096 20.48 -4.01 25.71
CA GLU A 1096 21.20 -3.19 24.71
C GLU A 1096 22.08 -2.13 25.38
N ALA A 1097 21.66 -1.52 26.49
CA ALA A 1097 22.53 -0.65 27.31
C ALA A 1097 23.70 -1.43 27.94
N ALA A 1098 23.54 -2.74 28.14
CA ALA A 1098 24.63 -3.62 28.57
C ALA A 1098 25.56 -4.04 27.41
N GLU A 1099 25.10 -3.99 26.16
CA GLU A 1099 25.91 -4.26 24.95
C GLU A 1099 26.56 -2.99 24.38
N GLU A 1100 25.90 -1.82 24.42
CA GLU A 1100 26.45 -0.53 23.95
C GLU A 1100 27.48 0.09 24.91
N GLN A 1101 27.42 -0.22 26.21
CA GLN A 1101 28.46 0.17 27.16
C GLN A 1101 29.80 -0.59 26.96
N SER A 1102 29.89 -1.49 25.99
CA SER A 1102 31.16 -2.13 25.57
C SER A 1102 31.93 -1.38 24.47
N SER A 1103 31.44 -0.23 23.98
CA SER A 1103 32.05 0.45 22.81
C SER A 1103 32.43 1.93 22.97
N ASN A 1104 32.25 2.55 24.13
CA ASN A 1104 32.89 3.85 24.43
C ASN A 1104 33.10 4.00 25.95
N GLU A 1105 34.36 3.88 26.40
CA GLU A 1105 34.80 4.50 27.65
C GLU A 1105 34.48 6.01 27.55
N ILE A 1106 34.04 6.75 28.59
CA ILE A 1106 34.61 6.85 29.93
C ILE A 1106 33.52 7.37 30.88
N SER A 1107 33.26 6.64 31.97
CA SER A 1107 33.19 7.22 33.33
C SER A 1107 33.07 6.08 34.36
N PRO A 1108 34.05 5.90 35.25
CA PRO A 1108 33.83 5.14 36.46
C PRO A 1108 34.08 5.99 37.69
N ILE A 1109 33.10 6.04 38.57
CA ILE A 1109 33.42 5.72 39.96
C ILE A 1109 33.01 4.26 40.13
N ALA A 1110 33.88 3.34 39.70
CA ALA A 1110 33.70 1.91 39.92
C ALA A 1110 33.85 1.64 41.42
N THR A 1111 32.89 0.93 42.00
CA THR A 1111 32.98 0.53 43.41
C THR A 1111 34.08 -0.52 43.58
N ARG A 1112 34.75 -0.56 44.73
CA ARG A 1112 35.81 -1.55 45.05
C ARG A 1112 35.37 -2.99 44.82
N TYR A 1113 34.08 -3.29 45.02
CA TYR A 1113 33.47 -4.59 44.77
C TYR A 1113 33.55 -5.01 43.29
N ASP A 1114 33.23 -4.09 42.36
CA ASP A 1114 33.26 -4.38 40.93
C ASP A 1114 34.68 -4.61 40.42
N GLU A 1115 35.65 -3.89 40.98
CA GLU A 1115 37.07 -4.08 40.67
C GLU A 1115 37.55 -5.46 41.14
N LEU A 1116 37.16 -5.89 42.34
CA LEU A 1116 37.52 -7.21 42.86
C LEU A 1116 36.92 -8.35 42.02
N LEU A 1117 35.67 -8.23 41.56
CA LEU A 1117 35.08 -9.22 40.66
C LEU A 1117 35.78 -9.25 39.30
N ARG A 1118 36.09 -8.08 38.72
CA ARG A 1118 36.82 -8.00 37.45
C ARG A 1118 38.19 -8.68 37.56
N GLN A 1119 38.93 -8.41 38.64
CA GLN A 1119 40.21 -9.05 38.92
C GLN A 1119 40.07 -10.56 39.15
N ALA A 1120 38.99 -11.00 39.82
CA ALA A 1120 38.72 -12.41 40.07
C ALA A 1120 38.45 -13.21 38.78
N HIS A 1121 37.56 -12.71 37.91
CA HIS A 1121 37.26 -13.35 36.64
C HIS A 1121 38.45 -13.31 35.68
N LYS A 1122 39.18 -12.19 35.61
CA LYS A 1122 40.42 -12.11 34.82
C LYS A 1122 41.46 -13.13 35.28
N ALA A 1123 41.69 -13.24 36.59
CA ALA A 1123 42.61 -14.23 37.14
C ALA A 1123 42.11 -15.68 36.89
N TRP A 1124 40.80 -15.90 36.89
CA TRP A 1124 40.20 -17.20 36.58
C TRP A 1124 40.44 -17.61 35.12
N ASP A 1125 40.20 -16.69 34.18
CA ASP A 1125 40.37 -16.94 32.74
C ASP A 1125 41.84 -17.08 32.34
N GLU A 1126 42.74 -16.40 33.04
CA GLU A 1126 44.19 -16.56 32.92
C GLU A 1126 44.74 -17.79 33.67
N SER A 1127 43.87 -18.65 34.21
CA SER A 1127 44.23 -19.84 35.01
C SER A 1127 45.08 -19.54 36.27
N ARG A 1128 45.12 -18.29 36.75
CA ARG A 1128 45.73 -17.89 38.03
C ARG A 1128 44.76 -18.12 39.19
N TYR A 1129 44.46 -19.40 39.44
CA TYR A 1129 43.37 -19.79 40.35
C TYR A 1129 43.59 -19.41 41.82
N ALA A 1130 44.83 -19.30 42.29
CA ALA A 1130 45.13 -18.78 43.64
C ALA A 1130 44.67 -17.31 43.79
N ASP A 1131 44.97 -16.48 42.80
CA ASP A 1131 44.59 -15.06 42.77
C ASP A 1131 43.08 -14.91 42.60
N ALA A 1132 42.49 -15.70 41.69
CA ALA A 1132 41.04 -15.73 41.49
C ALA A 1132 40.30 -16.10 42.79
N ALA A 1133 40.78 -17.11 43.51
CA ALA A 1133 40.22 -17.50 44.80
C ALA A 1133 40.29 -16.35 45.82
N ASN A 1134 41.39 -15.60 45.87
CA ASN A 1134 41.56 -14.48 46.78
C ASN A 1134 40.61 -13.33 46.43
N TYR A 1135 40.56 -12.91 45.16
CA TYR A 1135 39.70 -11.81 44.71
C TYR A 1135 38.21 -12.14 44.85
N PHE A 1136 37.75 -13.35 44.50
CA PHE A 1136 36.36 -13.76 44.76
C PHE A 1136 36.03 -13.78 46.25
N THR A 1137 37.00 -14.12 47.12
CA THR A 1137 36.79 -14.09 48.58
C THR A 1137 36.69 -12.66 49.11
N GLN A 1138 37.51 -11.74 48.59
CA GLN A 1138 37.44 -10.33 48.97
C GLN A 1138 36.15 -9.68 48.46
N ALA A 1139 35.73 -9.99 47.22
CA ALA A 1139 34.44 -9.55 46.69
C ALA A 1139 33.27 -10.03 47.57
N ALA A 1140 33.29 -11.29 48.00
CA ALA A 1140 32.30 -11.83 48.93
C ALA A 1140 32.31 -11.17 50.33
N ASN A 1141 33.42 -10.56 50.74
CA ASN A 1141 33.49 -9.82 52.01
C ASN A 1141 32.90 -8.40 51.88
N GLU A 1142 33.04 -7.77 50.72
CA GLU A 1142 32.54 -6.41 50.44
C GLU A 1142 31.00 -6.40 50.21
N SER A 1143 30.41 -7.52 49.77
CA SER A 1143 28.95 -7.72 49.69
C SER A 1143 28.52 -9.00 50.42
N PRO A 1144 28.24 -8.94 51.74
CA PRO A 1144 28.08 -10.11 52.62
C PRO A 1144 26.93 -11.08 52.27
N ASP A 1145 25.99 -10.69 51.39
CA ASP A 1145 24.82 -11.51 51.02
C ASP A 1145 25.05 -12.46 49.83
N THR A 1146 26.23 -12.48 49.22
CA THR A 1146 26.49 -13.27 47.99
C THR A 1146 27.20 -14.59 48.27
N GLY A 1147 26.43 -15.62 48.65
CA GLY A 1147 26.90 -17.02 48.68
C GLY A 1147 27.37 -17.57 47.32
N THR A 1148 27.25 -16.81 46.23
CA THR A 1148 27.74 -17.15 44.89
C THR A 1148 29.26 -17.00 44.78
N HIS A 1149 29.85 -15.87 45.18
CA HIS A 1149 31.28 -15.64 45.00
C HIS A 1149 32.14 -16.51 45.92
N LEU A 1150 31.62 -16.90 47.09
CA LEU A 1150 32.27 -17.94 47.92
C LEU A 1150 32.28 -19.32 47.25
N ARG A 1151 31.28 -19.64 46.41
CA ARG A 1151 31.28 -20.88 45.61
C ARG A 1151 32.30 -20.81 44.48
N GLU A 1152 32.39 -19.67 43.79
CA GLU A 1152 33.38 -19.46 42.73
C GLU A 1152 34.81 -19.46 43.29
N ALA A 1153 35.04 -18.80 44.43
CA ALA A 1153 36.30 -18.85 45.16
C ALA A 1153 36.67 -20.28 45.58
N ALA A 1154 35.69 -21.10 45.96
CA ALA A 1154 35.94 -22.49 46.32
C ALA A 1154 36.33 -23.33 45.10
N GLU A 1155 35.68 -23.14 43.94
CA GLU A 1155 36.10 -23.84 42.71
C GLU A 1155 37.52 -23.42 42.29
N ALA A 1156 37.89 -22.16 42.51
CA ALA A 1156 39.24 -21.67 42.22
C ALA A 1156 40.28 -22.35 43.12
N CYS A 1157 39.99 -22.46 44.43
CA CYS A 1157 40.82 -23.23 45.36
C CYS A 1157 40.96 -24.71 44.93
N ILE A 1158 39.90 -25.35 44.44
CA ILE A 1158 39.95 -26.74 43.98
C ILE A 1158 40.87 -26.88 42.77
N LEU A 1159 40.76 -25.98 41.78
CA LEU A 1159 41.63 -25.99 40.60
C LEU A 1159 43.08 -25.66 40.95
N ASN A 1160 43.31 -24.88 42.00
CA ASN A 1160 44.64 -24.61 42.55
C ASN A 1160 45.18 -25.74 43.47
N GLY A 1161 44.44 -26.84 43.66
CA GLY A 1161 44.83 -27.94 44.55
C GLY A 1161 44.66 -27.68 46.05
N ASP A 1162 44.10 -26.54 46.46
CA ASP A 1162 43.84 -26.17 47.85
C ASP A 1162 42.46 -26.66 48.34
N ARG A 1163 42.41 -27.96 48.65
CA ARG A 1163 41.19 -28.62 49.13
C ARG A 1163 40.66 -28.03 50.44
N ASN A 1164 41.55 -27.65 51.36
CA ASN A 1164 41.17 -27.11 52.67
C ASN A 1164 40.61 -25.69 52.54
N GLY A 1165 41.21 -24.84 51.71
CA GLY A 1165 40.70 -23.51 51.42
C GLY A 1165 39.38 -23.52 50.67
N ALA A 1166 39.13 -24.53 49.82
CA ALA A 1166 37.84 -24.74 49.18
C ALA A 1166 36.74 -25.13 50.19
N LEU A 1167 37.06 -26.05 51.11
CA LEU A 1167 36.13 -26.50 52.15
C LEU A 1167 35.72 -25.35 53.07
N ALA A 1168 36.67 -24.51 53.49
CA ALA A 1168 36.43 -23.36 54.34
C ALA A 1168 35.45 -22.35 53.70
N ARG A 1169 35.62 -22.04 52.41
CA ARG A 1169 34.75 -21.11 51.66
C ARG A 1169 33.36 -21.68 51.43
N LEU A 1170 33.24 -22.99 51.14
CA LEU A 1170 31.94 -23.64 51.03
C LEU A 1170 31.21 -23.75 52.36
N MET A 1171 31.91 -23.99 53.47
CA MET A 1171 31.31 -23.95 54.81
C MET A 1171 30.76 -22.56 55.14
N ARG A 1172 31.49 -21.51 54.76
CA ARG A 1172 31.03 -20.12 54.89
C ARG A 1172 29.82 -19.81 53.99
N ALA A 1173 29.83 -20.29 52.74
CA ALA A 1173 28.67 -20.20 51.85
C ALA A 1173 27.45 -20.98 52.38
N GLN A 1174 27.68 -22.12 53.04
CA GLN A 1174 26.63 -22.92 53.67
C GLN A 1174 26.02 -22.20 54.88
N ALA A 1175 26.82 -21.45 55.64
CA ALA A 1175 26.31 -20.65 56.75
C ALA A 1175 25.36 -19.53 56.25
N ILE A 1176 25.66 -18.92 55.11
CA ILE A 1176 24.80 -17.90 54.46
C ILE A 1176 23.52 -18.54 53.88
N ALA A 1177 23.62 -19.74 53.29
CA ALA A 1177 22.48 -20.45 52.70
C ALA A 1177 22.31 -21.90 53.24
N PRO A 1178 21.83 -22.10 54.49
CA PRO A 1178 21.84 -23.40 55.18
C PRO A 1178 21.00 -24.50 54.51
N LYS A 1179 19.98 -24.10 53.75
CA LYS A 1179 19.06 -25.02 53.05
C LYS A 1179 19.52 -25.37 51.62
N ASN A 1180 20.60 -24.76 51.09
CA ASN A 1180 21.04 -25.02 49.73
C ASN A 1180 21.66 -26.43 49.59
N LYS A 1181 20.92 -27.35 48.96
CA LYS A 1181 21.32 -28.75 48.77
C LYS A 1181 22.58 -28.90 47.91
N ALA A 1182 22.87 -27.96 47.00
CA ALA A 1182 24.03 -28.03 46.12
C ALA A 1182 25.35 -27.77 46.86
N ILE A 1183 25.37 -26.83 47.81
CA ILE A 1183 26.56 -26.55 48.65
C ILE A 1183 26.87 -27.76 49.55
N LYS A 1184 25.85 -28.31 50.22
CA LYS A 1184 25.98 -29.55 51.02
C LYS A 1184 26.44 -30.75 50.21
N ARG A 1185 26.09 -30.81 48.91
CA ARG A 1185 26.58 -31.84 48.00
C ARG A 1185 28.08 -31.64 47.73
N ARG A 1186 28.49 -30.43 47.36
CA ARG A 1186 29.89 -30.12 47.02
C ARG A 1186 30.85 -30.32 48.20
N ILE A 1187 30.45 -29.97 49.42
CA ILE A 1187 31.23 -30.26 50.64
C ILE A 1187 31.38 -31.77 50.87
N ARG A 1188 30.30 -32.55 50.68
CA ARG A 1188 30.37 -34.02 50.78
C ARG A 1188 31.29 -34.62 49.73
N GLU A 1189 31.25 -34.13 48.49
CA GLU A 1189 32.18 -34.55 47.44
C GLU A 1189 33.64 -34.29 47.84
N LEU A 1190 33.94 -33.11 48.39
CA LEU A 1190 35.27 -32.74 48.90
C LEU A 1190 35.67 -33.44 50.19
N ASN A 1191 34.81 -34.17 50.88
CA ASN A 1191 35.17 -34.94 52.07
C ASN A 1191 35.26 -36.46 51.80
N ARG A 1192 35.07 -36.89 50.55
CA ARG A 1192 35.19 -38.32 50.20
C ARG A 1192 36.64 -38.82 50.30
N PRO A 1193 36.85 -40.07 50.78
CA PRO A 1193 38.13 -40.76 50.66
C PRO A 1193 38.55 -40.87 49.18
N GLY A 1194 39.86 -40.73 48.90
CA GLY A 1194 40.39 -40.61 47.54
C GLY A 1194 39.98 -41.74 46.57
N TRP A 1195 39.78 -42.96 47.08
CA TRP A 1195 39.36 -44.11 46.26
C TRP A 1195 37.90 -44.02 45.77
N ILE A 1196 37.01 -43.30 46.47
CA ILE A 1196 35.62 -43.07 46.04
C ILE A 1196 35.56 -41.93 45.00
N SER A 1197 36.42 -40.93 45.12
CA SER A 1197 36.47 -39.78 44.19
C SER A 1197 36.92 -40.15 42.77
N ALA A 1198 37.60 -41.29 42.59
CA ALA A 1198 38.00 -41.80 41.28
C ALA A 1198 36.84 -42.44 40.47
N ILE A 1199 35.75 -42.85 41.14
CA ILE A 1199 34.64 -43.59 40.51
C ILE A 1199 33.45 -42.67 40.19
N ILE A 1200 33.29 -41.55 40.91
CA ILE A 1200 32.14 -40.65 40.76
C ILE A 1200 32.63 -39.27 40.33
N GLN A 1201 32.29 -38.85 39.10
CA GLN A 1201 32.69 -37.54 38.58
C GLN A 1201 32.09 -36.38 39.41
N PRO A 1202 32.90 -35.39 39.82
CA PRO A 1202 32.43 -34.22 40.54
C PRO A 1202 31.53 -33.33 39.65
N ARG A 1203 30.54 -32.68 40.25
CA ARG A 1203 29.71 -31.65 39.57
C ARG A 1203 30.07 -30.26 40.12
N PRO A 1204 31.05 -29.56 39.53
CA PRO A 1204 31.49 -28.24 40.00
C PRO A 1204 30.39 -27.19 39.86
N PHE A 1205 30.48 -26.12 40.63
CA PHE A 1205 29.67 -24.93 40.38
C PHE A 1205 30.11 -24.25 39.07
N PRO A 1206 29.17 -23.69 38.29
CA PRO A 1206 29.55 -22.83 37.19
C PRO A 1206 30.17 -21.54 37.75
N VAL A 1207 31.34 -21.18 37.24
CA VAL A 1207 31.91 -19.84 37.42
C VAL A 1207 31.54 -19.06 36.17
N ALA A 1208 30.83 -17.94 36.34
CA ALA A 1208 30.38 -17.15 35.20
C ALA A 1208 31.61 -16.64 34.42
N LYS A 1209 31.62 -16.80 33.10
CA LYS A 1209 32.55 -16.06 32.24
C LYS A 1209 31.93 -14.70 31.98
N ARG A 1210 32.53 -13.63 32.51
CA ARG A 1210 32.20 -12.28 32.06
C ARG A 1210 33.09 -12.00 30.84
N GLY A 1211 32.46 -11.88 29.66
CA GLY A 1211 33.12 -11.43 28.44
C GLY A 1211 33.56 -9.99 28.56
#